data_AF-A0AAV0TXZ4-F1
#
_entry.id   AF-A0AAV0TXZ4-F1
#
_cell.length_a   1.000
_cell.length_b   1.000
_cell.length_c   1.000
_cell.angle_alpha   90.00
_cell.angle_beta   90.00
_cell.angle_gamma   90.00
#
_symmetry.space_group_name_H-M   'P 1'
#
loop_
_entity.id
_entity.type
_entity.pdbx_description
1 polymer ?
#
loop_
_entity_poly.entity_id
_entity_poly.type
_entity_poly.pdbx_seq_one_letter_code
_entity_poly.pdbx_strand_id
1 'polypeptide(L)'
;MILRDLLHSDTLLDALPAGLLHLLRILFLPSEMNLRNLVWHGFMAPPELPKCCGCLTLLLIMVLLRFFDGTTGGLMRDEKDRKKNLFHIDSFDDKFVTRSEYLLEGKQQQKLVSVLRQQPSSIREKIMCRWTKSSFIPAGRSNLLRRAINVLVETGDETWFLFAVLPVLEHALRIEFFRVNQERAGLASAYGLAQIDAYYSTLDGFGQKDKHQILLYPTVLLDAENSSSSSEKESGNSRESVANALYEQLPFASLAALLDLFMMSSGPNIRAKLCHGDANLSSLFRNSSIECKLSTKVSSATQLLFEALILICESSKQLSVPPSTEAATITDAFSLPLDISRCLQSFSVATTCSFHPFYRSHRALSTAHCVAVKFAFFRARWTVYNLEKVYIDGVENSSLTRVVFNAFKTNDDATLTLVEKSDRVREFQAALVSRAKFESDEHDESRKTRKKSYACLIRQLNDRFDAVLARINHDFETNHRSSPAKLCYSVFLALTEAEGSPRMKSAFNLLKGSNERKLLALSDRDGLSVASCMMEIIICCQRSLQTYRCRIEQLHRIVAEGRARTNHRRSLLTSIFFLSVFERMQLMSLSIVEHQLSHLHDISASMAVQSYFEKRLVKTNLCPQAVHVEKLQRKLLQCITSFEGCAGSTESSQKSREQAIERALQFLNSKALQAAFPL
;
A
#
# COMPACT_ATOMS: atom_id res chain seq x y z
N MET A 1 17.98 14.45 -12.81
CA MET A 1 18.92 14.46 -13.97
C MET A 1 19.75 13.19 -13.88
N ILE A 2 19.83 12.40 -14.95
CA ILE A 2 20.62 11.15 -14.93
C ILE A 2 22.07 11.49 -15.27
N LEU A 3 23.05 10.72 -14.79
CA LEU A 3 24.49 10.97 -14.98
C LEU A 3 24.85 11.23 -16.45
N ARG A 4 24.25 10.50 -17.39
CA ARG A 4 24.40 10.72 -18.83
C ARG A 4 24.07 12.15 -19.22
N ASP A 5 22.92 12.67 -18.78
CA ASP A 5 22.47 14.01 -19.14
C ASP A 5 23.38 15.07 -18.49
N LEU A 6 23.89 14.79 -17.29
CA LEU A 6 24.87 15.64 -16.61
C LEU A 6 26.20 15.73 -17.38
N LEU A 7 26.72 14.61 -17.90
CA LEU A 7 27.97 14.57 -18.69
C LEU A 7 27.86 15.25 -20.06
N HIS A 8 26.65 15.60 -20.50
CA HIS A 8 26.38 16.37 -21.71
C HIS A 8 25.94 17.81 -21.42
N SER A 9 25.84 18.21 -20.15
CA SER A 9 25.44 19.57 -19.80
C SER A 9 26.53 20.59 -20.11
N ASP A 10 26.13 21.74 -20.65
CA ASP A 10 27.02 22.88 -20.91
C ASP A 10 27.74 23.31 -19.63
N THR A 11 27.06 23.23 -18.49
CA THR A 11 27.65 23.56 -17.18
C THR A 11 28.86 22.70 -16.82
N LEU A 12 28.82 21.38 -17.08
CA LEU A 12 29.99 20.53 -16.82
C LEU A 12 31.06 20.66 -17.91
N LEU A 13 30.66 20.96 -19.15
CA LEU A 13 31.58 21.24 -20.25
C LEU A 13 32.45 22.46 -19.95
N ASP A 14 31.85 23.50 -19.38
CA ASP A 14 32.56 24.73 -18.99
C ASP A 14 33.37 24.56 -17.70
N ALA A 15 32.93 23.68 -16.80
CA ALA A 15 33.55 23.52 -15.48
C ALA A 15 34.72 22.53 -15.42
N LEU A 16 34.71 21.46 -16.22
CA LEU A 16 35.71 20.40 -16.13
C LEU A 16 36.70 20.43 -17.32
N PRO A 17 37.99 20.13 -17.10
CA PRO A 17 38.95 19.99 -18.21
C PRO A 17 38.48 18.96 -19.24
N ALA A 18 38.66 19.25 -20.53
CA ALA A 18 38.19 18.40 -21.63
C ALA A 18 38.67 16.94 -21.52
N GLY A 19 39.92 16.71 -21.13
CA GLY A 19 40.46 15.36 -20.93
C GLY A 19 39.80 14.60 -19.78
N LEU A 20 39.44 15.30 -18.70
CA LEU A 20 38.74 14.71 -17.55
C LEU A 20 37.30 14.35 -17.93
N LEU A 21 36.61 15.24 -18.64
CA LEU A 21 35.27 14.98 -19.14
C LEU A 21 35.25 13.84 -20.15
N HIS A 22 36.24 13.75 -21.04
CA HIS A 22 36.38 12.65 -21.98
C HIS A 22 36.57 11.31 -21.24
N LEU A 23 37.41 11.27 -20.21
CA LEU A 23 37.60 10.07 -19.40
C LEU A 23 36.31 9.66 -18.66
N LEU A 24 35.55 10.62 -18.10
CA LEU A 24 34.25 10.35 -17.50
C LEU A 24 33.25 9.77 -18.52
N ARG A 25 33.29 10.26 -19.76
CA ARG A 25 32.44 9.76 -20.85
C ARG A 25 32.77 8.32 -21.23
N ILE A 26 34.05 8.00 -21.44
CA ILE A 26 34.52 6.64 -21.74
C ILE A 26 34.08 5.65 -20.65
N LEU A 27 34.22 6.02 -19.38
CA LEU A 27 33.92 5.09 -18.30
C LEU A 27 32.43 4.91 -18.05
N PHE A 28 31.60 5.96 -18.23
CA PHE A 28 30.23 5.97 -17.71
C PHE A 28 29.12 6.14 -18.75
N LEU A 29 29.41 6.44 -20.01
CA LEU A 29 28.37 6.51 -21.04
C LEU A 29 27.92 5.12 -21.50
N PRO A 30 26.63 4.97 -21.89
CA PRO A 30 26.09 3.71 -22.42
C PRO A 30 26.79 3.21 -23.69
N SER A 31 27.22 4.14 -24.55
CA SER A 31 27.89 3.88 -25.83
C SER A 31 29.35 3.43 -25.68
N GLU A 32 29.89 3.50 -24.45
CA GLU A 32 31.29 3.25 -24.14
C GLU A 32 31.39 2.07 -23.16
N MET A 33 32.19 2.16 -22.09
CA MET A 33 32.34 1.06 -21.14
C MET A 33 31.11 0.84 -20.25
N ASN A 34 30.32 1.88 -20.01
CA ASN A 34 29.15 1.84 -19.13
C ASN A 34 29.42 1.19 -17.75
N LEU A 35 30.61 1.43 -17.20
CA LEU A 35 31.19 0.66 -16.08
C LEU A 35 30.30 0.67 -14.84
N ARG A 36 29.66 1.83 -14.55
CA ARG A 36 28.69 1.98 -13.46
C ARG A 36 27.59 0.93 -13.58
N ASN A 37 26.95 0.82 -14.75
CA ASN A 37 25.82 -0.07 -14.92
C ASN A 37 26.27 -1.54 -14.96
N LEU A 38 27.41 -1.86 -15.57
CA LEU A 38 27.96 -3.22 -15.56
C LEU A 38 28.21 -3.75 -14.14
N VAL A 39 28.77 -2.90 -13.26
CA VAL A 39 29.02 -3.27 -11.86
C VAL A 39 27.73 -3.35 -11.07
N TRP A 40 26.89 -2.31 -11.10
CA TRP A 40 25.69 -2.25 -10.27
C TRP A 40 24.63 -3.29 -10.64
N HIS A 41 24.50 -3.60 -11.92
CA HIS A 41 23.57 -4.63 -12.41
C HIS A 41 24.18 -6.05 -12.38
N GLY A 42 25.36 -6.22 -11.78
CA GLY A 42 25.93 -7.54 -11.54
C GLY A 42 26.44 -8.26 -12.80
N PHE A 43 26.71 -7.55 -13.89
CA PHE A 43 27.30 -8.14 -15.10
C PHE A 43 28.80 -8.40 -14.95
N MET A 44 29.48 -7.71 -14.03
CA MET A 44 30.93 -7.81 -13.84
C MET A 44 31.27 -8.28 -12.42
N ALA A 45 32.02 -9.37 -12.29
CA ALA A 45 32.54 -9.87 -11.01
C ALA A 45 33.80 -9.07 -10.62
N PRO A 46 34.12 -8.96 -9.32
CA PRO A 46 35.33 -8.23 -8.91
C PRO A 46 36.63 -8.68 -9.62
N PRO A 47 36.87 -9.98 -9.90
CA PRO A 47 38.03 -10.42 -10.66
C PRO A 47 37.98 -10.06 -12.16
N GLU A 48 36.81 -9.78 -12.71
CA GLU A 48 36.59 -9.46 -14.12
C GLU A 48 36.82 -7.98 -14.45
N LEU A 49 36.89 -7.11 -13.43
CA LEU A 49 37.20 -5.70 -13.63
C LEU A 49 38.67 -5.52 -14.05
N PRO A 50 38.97 -4.98 -15.24
CA PRO A 50 40.33 -4.70 -15.64
C PRO A 50 40.99 -3.73 -14.64
N LYS A 51 42.17 -4.11 -14.13
CA LYS A 51 42.89 -3.33 -13.11
C LYS A 51 43.12 -1.87 -13.55
N CYS A 52 43.35 -1.64 -14.84
CA CYS A 52 43.49 -0.29 -15.41
C CYS A 52 42.25 0.58 -15.18
N CYS A 53 41.04 0.04 -15.37
CA CYS A 53 39.78 0.75 -15.14
C CYS A 53 39.60 1.09 -13.64
N GLY A 54 40.02 0.18 -12.75
CA GLY A 54 40.06 0.44 -11.31
C GLY A 54 41.01 1.60 -10.97
N CYS A 55 42.25 1.57 -11.48
CA CYS A 55 43.23 2.64 -11.29
C CYS A 55 42.74 3.98 -11.86
N LEU A 56 42.13 3.98 -13.05
CA LEU A 56 41.55 5.17 -13.67
C LEU A 56 40.41 5.75 -12.83
N THR A 57 39.54 4.89 -12.29
CA THR A 57 38.45 5.33 -11.40
C THR A 57 38.99 5.95 -10.11
N LEU A 58 40.04 5.37 -9.52
CA LEU A 58 40.70 5.94 -8.34
C LEU A 58 41.36 7.28 -8.66
N LEU A 59 42.08 7.38 -9.77
CA LEU A 59 42.70 8.62 -10.23
C LEU A 59 41.64 9.71 -10.45
N LEU A 60 40.52 9.36 -11.08
CA LEU A 60 39.37 10.26 -11.25
C LEU A 60 38.86 10.80 -9.92
N ILE A 61 38.65 9.93 -8.93
CA ILE A 61 38.20 10.34 -7.60
C ILE A 61 39.19 11.34 -6.99
N MET A 62 40.49 11.04 -7.04
CA MET A 62 41.54 11.90 -6.50
C MET A 62 41.63 13.27 -7.20
N VAL A 63 41.48 13.29 -8.54
CA VAL A 63 41.55 14.51 -9.34
C VAL A 63 40.30 15.38 -9.12
N LEU A 64 39.11 14.79 -9.11
CA LEU A 64 37.86 15.51 -8.90
C LEU A 64 37.84 16.19 -7.53
N LEU A 65 38.30 15.52 -6.48
CA LEU A 65 38.40 16.10 -5.14
C LEU A 65 39.26 17.38 -5.15
N ARG A 66 40.46 17.32 -5.75
CA ARG A 66 41.35 18.49 -5.84
C ARG A 66 40.75 19.64 -6.65
N PHE A 67 39.99 19.33 -7.70
CA PHE A 67 39.40 20.34 -8.56
C PHE A 67 38.31 21.14 -7.83
N PHE A 68 37.47 20.46 -7.03
CA PHE A 68 36.42 21.11 -6.25
C PHE A 68 36.93 21.75 -4.95
N ASP A 69 38.00 21.23 -4.35
CA ASP A 69 38.67 21.86 -3.21
C ASP A 69 39.48 23.11 -3.65
N GLY A 70 40.03 23.12 -4.87
CA GLY A 70 40.84 24.23 -5.41
C GLY A 70 40.04 25.42 -5.96
N THR A 71 38.77 25.25 -6.32
CA THR A 71 37.89 26.33 -6.82
C THR A 71 37.08 27.02 -5.73
N THR A 72 37.12 26.52 -4.49
CA THR A 72 36.37 27.07 -3.35
C THR A 72 37.29 27.83 -2.39
N GLY A 73 37.96 28.87 -2.91
CA GLY A 73 38.44 29.95 -2.05
C GLY A 73 37.25 30.64 -1.38
N GLY A 74 36.94 30.28 -0.13
CA GLY A 74 36.17 31.14 0.78
C GLY A 74 34.65 31.00 0.81
N LEU A 75 34.03 29.96 0.26
CA LEU A 75 32.64 29.62 0.63
C LEU A 75 32.65 28.50 1.66
N MET A 76 32.66 28.88 2.94
CA MET A 76 32.04 28.12 4.03
C MET A 76 30.56 27.91 3.67
N ARG A 77 30.29 27.01 2.72
CA ARG A 77 28.95 26.55 2.39
C ARG A 77 28.49 25.73 3.59
N ASP A 78 27.57 26.32 4.33
CA ASP A 78 26.96 25.84 5.56
C ASP A 78 26.81 24.30 5.57
N GLU A 79 27.67 23.60 6.33
CA GLU A 79 27.61 22.14 6.47
C GLU A 79 26.23 21.65 6.93
N LYS A 80 25.45 22.55 7.56
CA LYS A 80 24.05 22.32 7.95
C LYS A 80 23.11 22.10 6.76
N ASP A 81 23.37 22.64 5.58
CA ASP A 81 22.50 22.44 4.41
C ASP A 81 22.84 21.16 3.63
N ARG A 82 24.10 20.70 3.65
CA ARG A 82 24.51 19.43 3.01
C ARG A 82 24.00 18.18 3.72
N LYS A 83 23.82 18.22 5.04
CA LYS A 83 23.35 17.07 5.84
C LYS A 83 21.83 16.88 5.86
N LYS A 84 21.03 17.87 5.45
CA LYS A 84 19.59 17.87 5.74
C LYS A 84 18.72 16.92 4.91
N ASN A 85 19.19 16.39 3.77
CA ASN A 85 18.31 15.68 2.82
C ASN A 85 18.84 14.32 2.31
N LEU A 86 19.83 13.70 2.94
CA LEU A 86 20.30 12.37 2.53
C LEU A 86 19.38 11.27 3.08
N PHE A 87 19.13 10.25 2.26
CA PHE A 87 18.40 9.05 2.63
C PHE A 87 19.19 8.24 3.66
N HIS A 88 18.53 7.88 4.75
CA HIS A 88 19.05 6.96 5.76
C HIS A 88 18.35 5.61 5.62
N ILE A 89 19.11 4.51 5.68
CA ILE A 89 18.57 3.15 5.44
C ILE A 89 17.52 2.78 6.50
N ASP A 90 17.69 3.26 7.74
CA ASP A 90 16.78 3.05 8.88
C ASP A 90 15.55 3.96 8.84
N SER A 91 15.42 4.90 7.90
CA SER A 91 14.27 5.83 7.83
C SER A 91 12.92 5.14 7.53
N PHE A 92 12.94 3.84 7.26
CA PHE A 92 11.77 3.01 7.00
C PHE A 92 11.53 1.95 8.08
N ASP A 93 12.33 1.92 9.15
CA ASP A 93 12.28 0.86 10.17
C ASP A 93 10.88 0.67 10.77
N ASP A 94 10.17 1.77 11.05
CA ASP A 94 8.83 1.77 11.64
C ASP A 94 7.69 1.66 10.60
N LYS A 95 8.02 1.55 9.31
CA LYS A 95 7.04 1.52 8.21
C LYS A 95 6.76 0.12 7.68
N PHE A 96 7.61 -0.86 8.00
CA PHE A 96 7.39 -2.25 7.62
C PHE A 96 6.35 -2.89 8.54
N VAL A 97 5.35 -3.53 7.94
CA VAL A 97 4.25 -4.17 8.66
C VAL A 97 4.44 -5.68 8.64
N THR A 98 4.24 -6.33 9.79
CA THR A 98 4.23 -7.79 9.88
C THR A 98 2.82 -8.30 10.20
N ARG A 99 2.54 -9.57 9.92
CA ARG A 99 1.26 -10.20 10.29
C ARG A 99 1.09 -10.33 11.82
N SER A 100 2.19 -10.30 12.58
CA SER A 100 2.20 -10.60 14.00
C SER A 100 1.48 -9.57 14.87
N GLU A 101 1.28 -8.34 14.39
CA GLU A 101 0.49 -7.31 15.10
C GLU A 101 -0.96 -7.75 15.39
N TYR A 102 -1.45 -8.81 14.72
CA TYR A 102 -2.82 -9.32 14.90
C TYR A 102 -2.92 -10.66 15.67
N LEU A 103 -1.81 -11.35 15.98
CA LEU A 103 -1.88 -12.76 16.45
C LEU A 103 -0.96 -13.14 17.62
N LEU A 104 0.08 -12.38 17.95
CA LEU A 104 1.02 -12.75 19.02
C LEU A 104 1.34 -11.53 19.88
N GLU A 105 0.55 -11.34 20.94
CA GLU A 105 0.97 -10.54 22.09
C GLU A 105 2.23 -11.18 22.70
N GLY A 106 3.37 -10.47 22.64
CA GLY A 106 4.41 -10.60 23.66
C GLY A 106 5.69 -11.39 23.35
N LYS A 107 5.93 -11.93 22.16
CA LYS A 107 7.27 -12.50 21.81
C LYS A 107 7.97 -11.65 20.75
N GLN A 108 9.04 -10.95 21.14
CA GLN A 108 9.94 -10.29 20.18
C GLN A 108 10.51 -11.36 19.24
N GLN A 109 10.23 -11.22 17.95
CA GLN A 109 10.80 -12.06 16.92
C GLN A 109 12.32 -11.84 16.88
N GLN A 110 13.08 -12.91 17.12
CA GLN A 110 14.54 -12.86 17.00
C GLN A 110 14.92 -12.66 15.52
N LYS A 111 15.89 -11.78 15.29
CA LYS A 111 16.39 -11.40 13.97
C LYS A 111 17.54 -12.32 13.56
N LEU A 112 17.61 -12.71 12.28
CA LEU A 112 18.59 -13.68 11.79
C LEU A 112 20.05 -13.27 12.09
N VAL A 113 20.38 -11.98 11.91
CA VAL A 113 21.73 -11.45 12.21
C VAL A 113 22.10 -11.67 13.68
N SER A 114 21.16 -11.43 14.60
CA SER A 114 21.39 -11.62 16.03
C SER A 114 21.63 -13.09 16.38
N VAL A 115 20.85 -14.00 15.77
CA VAL A 115 21.04 -15.45 15.94
C VAL A 115 22.41 -15.88 15.41
N LEU A 116 22.83 -15.38 14.24
CA LEU A 116 24.15 -15.70 13.66
C LEU A 116 25.32 -15.18 14.50
N ARG A 117 25.17 -14.03 15.17
CA ARG A 117 26.19 -13.51 16.10
C ARG A 117 26.41 -14.40 17.31
N GLN A 118 25.38 -15.15 17.72
CA GLN A 118 25.43 -16.08 18.85
C GLN A 118 26.00 -17.46 18.46
N GLN A 119 26.08 -17.78 17.17
CA GLN A 119 26.62 -19.06 16.73
C GLN A 119 28.15 -19.10 16.80
N PRO A 120 28.76 -20.25 17.17
CA PRO A 120 30.20 -20.45 17.06
C PRO A 120 30.72 -20.22 15.63
N SER A 121 31.91 -19.66 15.48
CA SER A 121 32.51 -19.32 14.17
C SER A 121 32.58 -20.51 13.21
N SER A 122 32.85 -21.72 13.71
CA SER A 122 32.90 -22.94 12.91
C SER A 122 31.53 -23.34 12.34
N ILE A 123 30.46 -23.13 13.10
CA ILE A 123 29.08 -23.40 12.67
C ILE A 123 28.65 -22.31 11.67
N ARG A 124 28.97 -21.04 11.97
CA ARG A 124 28.68 -19.91 11.09
C ARG A 124 29.31 -20.09 9.70
N GLU A 125 30.58 -20.50 9.63
CA GLU A 125 31.24 -20.77 8.35
C GLU A 125 30.58 -21.92 7.57
N LYS A 126 30.15 -22.99 8.24
CA LYS A 126 29.40 -24.08 7.58
C LYS A 126 28.07 -23.59 7.01
N ILE A 127 27.33 -22.78 7.76
CA ILE A 127 26.07 -22.17 7.32
C ILE A 127 26.30 -21.24 6.11
N MET A 128 27.31 -20.38 6.18
CA MET A 128 27.62 -19.45 5.09
C MET A 128 28.11 -20.18 3.84
N CYS A 129 28.89 -21.25 3.99
CA CYS A 129 29.28 -22.13 2.90
C CYS A 129 28.05 -22.78 2.24
N ARG A 130 27.07 -23.22 3.04
CA ARG A 130 25.80 -23.75 2.55
C ARG A 130 25.02 -22.74 1.71
N TRP A 131 24.88 -21.50 2.18
CA TRP A 131 24.14 -20.46 1.43
C TRP A 131 24.88 -19.99 0.18
N THR A 132 26.19 -19.80 0.27
CA THR A 132 27.01 -19.30 -0.86
C THR A 132 27.18 -20.32 -1.98
N LYS A 133 26.93 -21.62 -1.71
CA LYS A 133 26.91 -22.72 -2.70
C LYS A 133 25.49 -23.08 -3.15
N SER A 134 24.47 -22.31 -2.77
CA SER A 134 23.11 -22.53 -3.25
C SER A 134 23.06 -22.40 -4.78
N SER A 135 22.22 -23.22 -5.43
CA SER A 135 21.96 -23.16 -6.88
C SER A 135 21.45 -21.81 -7.37
N PHE A 136 20.88 -21.01 -6.46
CA PHE A 136 20.42 -19.65 -6.76
C PHE A 136 21.57 -18.66 -6.93
N ILE A 137 22.71 -18.88 -6.26
CA ILE A 137 23.84 -17.95 -6.27
C ILE A 137 24.77 -18.27 -7.45
N PRO A 138 25.03 -17.31 -8.36
CA PRO A 138 25.97 -17.54 -9.46
C PRO A 138 27.37 -17.83 -8.91
N ALA A 139 28.07 -18.85 -9.47
CA ALA A 139 29.33 -19.35 -8.94
C ALA A 139 30.42 -18.26 -8.78
N GLY A 140 30.47 -17.29 -9.71
CA GLY A 140 31.41 -16.15 -9.65
C GLY A 140 31.12 -15.15 -8.52
N ARG A 141 30.02 -15.31 -7.77
CA ARG A 141 29.54 -14.35 -6.75
C ARG A 141 29.61 -14.88 -5.32
N SER A 142 29.86 -16.17 -5.13
CA SER A 142 29.86 -16.83 -3.82
C SER A 142 30.80 -16.17 -2.80
N ASN A 143 32.00 -15.78 -3.22
CA ASN A 143 32.98 -15.13 -2.34
C ASN A 143 32.57 -13.71 -1.93
N LEU A 144 31.97 -12.95 -2.85
CA LEU A 144 31.47 -11.60 -2.55
C LEU A 144 30.31 -11.67 -1.55
N LEU A 145 29.37 -12.59 -1.77
CA LEU A 145 28.28 -12.86 -0.84
C LEU A 145 28.80 -13.29 0.54
N ARG A 146 29.78 -14.22 0.58
CA ARG A 146 30.39 -14.65 1.86
C ARG A 146 30.95 -13.48 2.64
N ARG A 147 31.74 -12.62 1.98
CA ARG A 147 32.32 -11.43 2.62
C ARG A 147 31.23 -10.47 3.10
N ALA A 148 30.18 -10.27 2.32
CA ALA A 148 29.06 -9.40 2.71
C ALA A 148 28.37 -9.88 3.97
N ILE A 149 28.04 -11.18 4.04
CA ILE A 149 27.42 -11.76 5.22
C ILE A 149 28.34 -11.63 6.43
N ASN A 150 29.64 -11.89 6.28
CA ASN A 150 30.60 -11.74 7.39
C ASN A 150 30.67 -10.31 7.90
N VAL A 151 30.79 -9.32 7.01
CA VAL A 151 30.82 -7.90 7.38
C VAL A 151 29.53 -7.50 8.11
N LEU A 152 28.36 -7.89 7.62
CA LEU A 152 27.08 -7.61 8.28
C LEU A 152 26.98 -8.25 9.68
N VAL A 153 27.38 -9.51 9.81
CA VAL A 153 27.26 -10.26 11.07
C VAL A 153 28.28 -9.78 12.09
N GLU A 154 29.55 -9.57 11.70
CA GLU A 154 30.63 -9.23 12.62
C GLU A 154 30.64 -7.75 13.00
N THR A 155 30.47 -6.86 12.02
CA THR A 155 30.61 -5.41 12.23
C THR A 155 29.27 -4.68 12.26
N GLY A 156 28.24 -5.25 11.63
CA GLY A 156 26.98 -4.54 11.42
C GLY A 156 27.04 -3.47 10.33
N ASP A 157 28.07 -3.45 9.48
CA ASP A 157 28.17 -2.50 8.37
C ASP A 157 27.18 -2.86 7.26
N GLU A 158 26.01 -2.23 7.34
CA GLU A 158 24.91 -2.38 6.40
C GLU A 158 25.24 -1.83 5.03
N THR A 159 25.97 -0.73 4.98
CA THR A 159 26.28 -0.06 3.72
C THR A 159 27.17 -0.97 2.89
N TRP A 160 28.27 -1.47 3.46
CA TRP A 160 29.13 -2.43 2.76
C TRP A 160 28.37 -3.68 2.33
N PHE A 161 27.54 -4.24 3.22
CA PHE A 161 26.68 -5.38 2.89
C PHE A 161 25.79 -5.11 1.67
N LEU A 162 25.09 -3.97 1.63
CA LEU A 162 24.18 -3.62 0.55
C LEU A 162 24.92 -3.42 -0.79
N PHE A 163 26.05 -2.70 -0.79
CA PHE A 163 26.88 -2.51 -1.99
C PHE A 163 27.38 -3.85 -2.56
N ALA A 164 27.71 -4.81 -1.68
CA ALA A 164 28.19 -6.12 -2.09
C ALA A 164 27.05 -7.07 -2.52
N VAL A 165 25.91 -7.06 -1.84
CA VAL A 165 24.81 -8.01 -2.08
C VAL A 165 23.91 -7.61 -3.24
N LEU A 166 23.64 -6.32 -3.47
CA LEU A 166 22.69 -5.92 -4.51
C LEU A 166 23.08 -6.41 -5.92
N PRO A 167 24.35 -6.30 -6.37
CA PRO A 167 24.76 -6.86 -7.66
C PRO A 167 24.65 -8.39 -7.71
N VAL A 168 24.89 -9.08 -6.60
CA VAL A 168 24.75 -10.55 -6.51
C VAL A 168 23.29 -10.95 -6.66
N LEU A 169 22.40 -10.30 -5.91
CA LEU A 169 20.97 -10.54 -5.95
C LEU A 169 20.38 -10.24 -7.33
N GLU A 170 20.75 -9.12 -7.94
CA GLU A 170 20.23 -8.74 -9.25
C GLU A 170 20.68 -9.72 -10.35
N HIS A 171 21.94 -10.16 -10.33
CA HIS A 171 22.41 -11.20 -11.25
C HIS A 171 21.68 -12.54 -11.02
N ALA A 172 21.58 -12.98 -9.76
CA ALA A 172 20.87 -14.21 -9.41
C ALA A 172 19.40 -14.19 -9.88
N LEU A 173 18.69 -13.10 -9.61
CA LEU A 173 17.31 -12.90 -10.05
C LEU A 173 17.17 -12.81 -11.57
N ARG A 174 18.15 -12.23 -12.28
CA ARG A 174 18.13 -12.17 -13.76
C ARG A 174 18.23 -13.56 -14.38
N ILE A 175 19.15 -14.40 -13.89
CA ILE A 175 19.28 -15.78 -14.37
C ILE A 175 18.00 -16.54 -14.09
N GLU A 176 17.47 -16.42 -12.88
CA GLU A 176 16.24 -17.10 -12.49
C GLU A 176 15.04 -16.60 -13.30
N PHE A 177 14.90 -15.29 -13.48
CA PHE A 177 13.87 -14.66 -14.32
C PHE A 177 13.87 -15.23 -15.74
N PHE A 178 15.06 -15.30 -16.36
CA PHE A 178 15.23 -15.87 -17.68
C PHE A 178 14.82 -17.34 -17.68
N ARG A 179 15.38 -18.15 -16.77
CA ARG A 179 15.10 -19.59 -16.65
C ARG A 179 13.61 -19.91 -16.56
N VAL A 180 12.85 -19.14 -15.77
CA VAL A 180 11.44 -19.44 -15.49
C VAL A 180 10.48 -18.84 -16.51
N ASN A 181 10.90 -17.81 -17.26
CA ASN A 181 10.06 -17.13 -18.24
C ASN A 181 10.46 -17.44 -19.71
N GLN A 182 11.56 -18.13 -19.96
CA GLN A 182 12.08 -18.39 -21.32
C GLN A 182 11.01 -18.98 -22.24
N GLU A 183 10.39 -20.09 -21.83
CA GLU A 183 9.35 -20.76 -22.62
C GLU A 183 8.04 -19.96 -22.66
N ARG A 184 7.67 -19.32 -21.54
CA ARG A 184 6.39 -18.61 -21.41
C ARG A 184 6.36 -17.31 -22.23
N ALA A 185 7.48 -16.62 -22.33
CA ALA A 185 7.58 -15.29 -22.93
C ALA A 185 8.45 -15.24 -24.19
N GLY A 186 9.05 -16.36 -24.60
CA GLY A 186 9.92 -16.43 -25.79
C GLY A 186 11.22 -15.65 -25.65
N LEU A 187 11.72 -15.46 -24.41
CA LEU A 187 12.86 -14.58 -24.15
C LEU A 187 14.14 -15.05 -24.86
N ALA A 188 14.77 -14.16 -25.61
CA ALA A 188 16.08 -14.38 -26.20
C ALA A 188 17.17 -14.56 -25.13
N SER A 189 18.14 -15.45 -25.38
CA SER A 189 19.31 -15.66 -24.50
C SER A 189 20.13 -14.39 -24.24
N ALA A 190 20.00 -13.40 -25.13
CA ALA A 190 20.52 -12.04 -25.03
C ALA A 190 20.22 -11.35 -23.69
N TYR A 191 19.05 -11.56 -23.08
CA TYR A 191 18.67 -10.89 -21.82
C TYR A 191 19.52 -11.30 -20.62
N GLY A 192 20.21 -12.44 -20.69
CA GLY A 192 21.18 -12.86 -19.68
C GLY A 192 22.52 -12.12 -19.74
N LEU A 193 22.79 -11.39 -20.83
CA LEU A 193 24.10 -10.82 -21.15
C LEU A 193 24.07 -9.29 -21.19
N ALA A 194 25.22 -8.67 -20.94
CA ALA A 194 25.38 -7.24 -21.18
C ALA A 194 25.54 -7.00 -22.68
N GLN A 195 24.62 -6.25 -23.26
CA GLN A 195 24.66 -5.84 -24.67
C GLN A 195 25.04 -4.37 -24.80
N ILE A 196 25.78 -4.05 -25.85
CA ILE A 196 26.15 -2.67 -26.22
C ILE A 196 24.89 -1.98 -26.77
N ASP A 197 24.68 -0.72 -26.37
CA ASP A 197 23.55 0.13 -26.81
C ASP A 197 22.14 -0.42 -26.57
N ALA A 198 21.99 -1.44 -25.72
CA ALA A 198 20.70 -2.00 -25.32
C ALA A 198 20.41 -1.71 -23.84
N TYR A 199 19.12 -1.67 -23.50
CA TYR A 199 18.69 -1.62 -22.11
C TYR A 199 18.85 -2.99 -21.45
N TYR A 200 19.40 -3.00 -20.24
CA TYR A 200 19.55 -4.22 -19.44
C TYR A 200 18.21 -4.60 -18.78
N SER A 201 18.02 -5.89 -18.51
CA SER A 201 16.98 -6.30 -17.55
C SER A 201 17.41 -5.95 -16.13
N THR A 202 16.62 -5.13 -15.46
CA THR A 202 16.99 -4.54 -14.16
C THR A 202 16.06 -4.97 -13.03
N LEU A 203 16.61 -5.03 -11.82
CA LEU A 203 15.86 -5.34 -10.60
C LEU A 203 14.76 -4.31 -10.30
N ASP A 204 15.09 -3.04 -10.48
CA ASP A 204 14.21 -1.88 -10.30
C ASP A 204 14.00 -1.13 -11.62
N GLY A 205 12.91 -0.39 -11.74
CA GLY A 205 12.59 0.31 -12.99
C GLY A 205 11.22 0.97 -13.00
N PHE A 206 10.78 1.52 -11.86
CA PHE A 206 9.46 2.13 -11.75
C PHE A 206 9.23 3.17 -12.88
N GLY A 207 8.22 2.94 -13.71
CA GLY A 207 7.90 3.80 -14.86
C GLY A 207 8.81 3.63 -16.09
N GLN A 208 9.55 2.52 -16.21
CA GLN A 208 10.40 2.20 -17.37
C GLN A 208 10.08 0.84 -18.00
N LYS A 209 8.93 0.23 -17.68
CA LYS A 209 8.52 -1.10 -18.18
C LYS A 209 8.41 -1.16 -19.70
N ASP A 210 8.09 -0.03 -20.30
CA ASP A 210 7.94 0.22 -21.73
C ASP A 210 9.28 0.24 -22.47
N LYS A 211 10.39 0.44 -21.73
CA LYS A 211 11.75 0.52 -22.29
C LYS A 211 12.46 -0.84 -22.25
N HIS A 212 12.29 -1.59 -21.16
CA HIS A 212 12.99 -2.87 -20.96
C HIS A 212 12.31 -3.77 -19.94
N GLN A 213 12.73 -5.04 -19.90
CA GLN A 213 12.22 -6.03 -18.96
C GLN A 213 12.61 -5.68 -17.52
N ILE A 214 11.63 -5.55 -16.63
CA ILE A 214 11.86 -5.34 -15.19
C ILE A 214 11.62 -6.66 -14.47
N LEU A 215 12.65 -7.16 -13.78
CA LEU A 215 12.68 -8.54 -13.27
C LEU A 215 11.49 -8.87 -12.37
N LEU A 216 11.10 -7.95 -11.48
CA LEU A 216 10.03 -8.14 -10.51
C LEU A 216 8.68 -7.54 -10.95
N TYR A 217 8.54 -7.08 -12.20
CA TYR A 217 7.25 -6.60 -12.67
C TYR A 217 6.28 -7.79 -12.87
N PRO A 218 4.97 -7.65 -12.57
CA PRO A 218 4.04 -8.78 -12.62
C PRO A 218 3.86 -9.45 -13.98
N THR A 219 4.16 -8.73 -15.06
CA THR A 219 4.08 -9.23 -16.44
C THR A 219 5.42 -9.15 -17.14
N VAL A 220 5.67 -10.08 -18.05
CA VAL A 220 6.82 -10.10 -18.94
C VAL A 220 6.37 -9.72 -20.33
N LEU A 221 7.09 -8.80 -20.99
CA LEU A 221 6.80 -8.44 -22.37
C LEU A 221 7.25 -9.58 -23.29
N LEU A 222 6.43 -9.96 -24.26
CA LEU A 222 6.84 -10.92 -25.29
C LEU A 222 7.90 -10.29 -26.19
N ASP A 223 8.89 -11.08 -26.59
CA ASP A 223 9.78 -10.69 -27.67
C ASP A 223 8.97 -10.68 -28.97
N ALA A 224 8.93 -9.53 -29.65
CA ALA A 224 8.38 -9.47 -30.99
C ALA A 224 9.30 -10.32 -31.88
N GLU A 225 8.82 -11.46 -32.36
CA GLU A 225 9.50 -12.15 -33.45
C GLU A 225 9.79 -11.12 -34.55
N ASN A 226 10.99 -11.21 -35.15
CA ASN A 226 11.47 -10.40 -36.26
C ASN A 226 10.48 -10.45 -37.44
N SER A 227 9.37 -9.74 -37.34
CA SER A 227 8.50 -9.39 -38.45
C SER A 227 9.08 -8.10 -39.01
N SER A 228 10.00 -8.31 -39.94
CA SER A 228 10.42 -7.30 -40.90
C SER A 228 9.21 -6.78 -41.67
N SER A 229 8.49 -5.83 -41.10
CA SER A 229 7.63 -4.92 -41.85
C SER A 229 7.41 -3.66 -41.03
N SER A 230 8.24 -2.67 -41.34
CA SER A 230 7.98 -1.27 -41.07
C SER A 230 6.57 -0.88 -41.53
N SER A 231 5.68 -0.66 -40.57
CA SER A 231 4.53 0.22 -40.75
C SER A 231 4.30 1.01 -39.47
N GLU A 232 4.94 2.18 -39.42
CA GLU A 232 4.44 3.28 -38.62
C GLU A 232 3.02 3.61 -39.07
N LYS A 233 2.03 3.36 -38.22
CA LYS A 233 0.83 4.19 -38.00
C LYS A 233 -0.08 3.60 -36.92
N GLU A 234 -0.17 4.36 -35.82
CA GLU A 234 -1.36 4.59 -34.99
C GLU A 234 -2.32 3.42 -34.68
N SER A 235 -2.11 2.78 -33.53
CA SER A 235 -3.13 2.66 -32.48
C SER A 235 -2.47 2.04 -31.24
N GLY A 236 -2.95 2.37 -30.03
CA GLY A 236 -2.38 1.95 -28.74
C GLY A 236 -2.43 0.44 -28.49
N ASN A 237 -1.62 -0.33 -29.22
CA ASN A 237 -1.46 -1.75 -29.02
C ASN A 237 -0.57 -1.99 -27.80
N SER A 238 -1.20 -2.42 -26.72
CA SER A 238 -0.51 -3.08 -25.62
C SER A 238 0.36 -4.19 -26.19
N ARG A 239 1.69 -4.05 -26.08
CA ARG A 239 2.61 -5.17 -26.33
C ARG A 239 2.08 -6.39 -25.60
N GLU A 240 1.96 -7.49 -26.32
CA GLU A 240 1.47 -8.73 -25.75
C GLU A 240 2.38 -9.13 -24.59
N SER A 241 1.78 -9.55 -23.48
CA SER A 241 2.49 -9.79 -22.23
C SER A 241 1.92 -11.01 -21.51
N VAL A 242 2.78 -11.70 -20.77
CA VAL A 242 2.43 -12.91 -20.02
C VAL A 242 2.73 -12.71 -18.53
N ALA A 243 2.10 -13.50 -17.67
CA ALA A 243 2.36 -13.44 -16.23
C ALA A 243 3.80 -13.87 -15.92
N ASN A 244 4.47 -13.12 -15.04
CA ASN A 244 5.85 -13.39 -14.64
C ASN A 244 5.92 -14.61 -13.71
N ALA A 245 6.57 -15.68 -14.17
CA ALA A 245 6.68 -16.93 -13.43
C ALA A 245 7.49 -16.81 -12.13
N LEU A 246 8.30 -15.76 -11.92
CA LEU A 246 8.93 -15.50 -10.62
C LEU A 246 7.91 -15.35 -9.49
N TYR A 247 6.72 -14.84 -9.82
CA TYR A 247 5.60 -14.73 -8.89
C TYR A 247 5.05 -16.09 -8.48
N GLU A 248 5.44 -17.20 -9.10
CA GLU A 248 5.10 -18.58 -8.68
C GLU A 248 6.29 -19.26 -7.99
N GLN A 249 7.51 -18.98 -8.44
CA GLN A 249 8.72 -19.70 -8.03
C GLN A 249 9.35 -19.20 -6.72
N LEU A 250 9.38 -17.88 -6.48
CA LEU A 250 10.04 -17.34 -5.28
C LEU A 250 9.23 -17.64 -4.00
N PRO A 251 9.83 -17.78 -2.81
CA PRO A 251 9.06 -17.82 -1.56
C PRO A 251 8.24 -16.54 -1.39
N PHE A 252 6.98 -16.65 -0.93
CA PHE A 252 6.08 -15.48 -0.80
C PHE A 252 6.70 -14.35 0.03
N ALA A 253 7.27 -14.68 1.19
CA ALA A 253 7.90 -13.71 2.08
C ALA A 253 9.08 -12.99 1.40
N SER A 254 9.91 -13.73 0.66
CA SER A 254 11.01 -13.14 -0.11
C SER A 254 10.48 -12.23 -1.22
N LEU A 255 9.50 -12.68 -2.01
CA LEU A 255 8.90 -11.86 -3.06
C LEU A 255 8.30 -10.56 -2.49
N ALA A 256 7.53 -10.65 -1.40
CA ALA A 256 6.93 -9.48 -0.75
C ALA A 256 8.00 -8.48 -0.28
N ALA A 257 9.06 -8.96 0.38
CA ALA A 257 10.17 -8.13 0.82
C ALA A 257 10.90 -7.48 -0.37
N LEU A 258 11.19 -8.24 -1.43
CA LEU A 258 11.85 -7.71 -2.63
C LEU A 258 11.00 -6.62 -3.31
N LEU A 259 9.68 -6.83 -3.41
CA LEU A 259 8.77 -5.84 -3.96
C LEU A 259 8.78 -4.55 -3.12
N ASP A 260 8.64 -4.67 -1.79
CA ASP A 260 8.70 -3.54 -0.88
C ASP A 260 10.00 -2.74 -1.02
N LEU A 261 11.14 -3.43 -1.07
CA LEU A 261 12.47 -2.80 -1.07
C LEU A 261 12.84 -2.15 -2.41
N PHE A 262 12.33 -2.65 -3.54
CA PHE A 262 12.81 -2.28 -4.89
C PHE A 262 11.76 -1.80 -5.89
N MET A 263 10.49 -2.17 -5.74
CA MET A 263 9.46 -1.93 -6.77
C MET A 263 8.35 -0.97 -6.32
N MET A 264 8.11 -0.82 -5.03
CA MET A 264 6.99 -0.03 -4.53
C MET A 264 7.31 1.47 -4.54
N SER A 265 6.43 2.28 -5.16
CA SER A 265 6.57 3.74 -5.23
C SER A 265 6.64 4.42 -3.86
N SER A 266 5.95 3.85 -2.87
CA SER A 266 5.97 4.31 -1.48
C SER A 266 7.02 3.61 -0.59
N GLY A 267 7.77 2.66 -1.15
CA GLY A 267 8.84 1.93 -0.48
C GLY A 267 10.19 2.66 -0.54
N PRO A 268 11.23 2.11 0.10
CA PRO A 268 12.54 2.74 0.20
C PRO A 268 13.30 2.83 -1.13
N ASN A 269 13.04 1.96 -2.10
CA ASN A 269 13.75 1.91 -3.40
C ASN A 269 15.28 1.92 -3.23
N ILE A 270 15.78 1.02 -2.35
CA ILE A 270 17.13 1.08 -1.78
C ILE A 270 18.21 1.06 -2.86
N ARG A 271 18.03 0.23 -3.89
CA ARG A 271 18.98 0.13 -4.99
C ARG A 271 19.10 1.46 -5.75
N ALA A 272 17.99 2.08 -6.12
CA ALA A 272 18.01 3.40 -6.74
C ALA A 272 18.69 4.45 -5.83
N LYS A 273 18.32 4.51 -4.55
CA LYS A 273 18.88 5.48 -3.60
C LYS A 273 20.39 5.35 -3.39
N LEU A 274 20.91 4.12 -3.33
CA LEU A 274 22.35 3.87 -3.26
C LEU A 274 23.07 4.19 -4.58
N CYS A 275 22.53 3.73 -5.72
CA CYS A 275 23.14 3.90 -7.03
C CYS A 275 23.18 5.36 -7.52
N HIS A 276 22.24 6.19 -7.05
CA HIS A 276 22.13 7.60 -7.45
C HIS A 276 22.82 8.57 -6.49
N GLY A 277 23.38 8.08 -5.38
CA GLY A 277 24.08 8.92 -4.40
C GLY A 277 23.13 9.68 -3.45
N ASP A 278 21.88 9.25 -3.33
CA ASP A 278 20.91 9.85 -2.41
C ASP A 278 21.14 9.39 -0.96
N ALA A 279 21.82 8.27 -0.76
CA ALA A 279 22.04 7.65 0.55
C ALA A 279 23.20 8.27 1.32
N ASN A 280 23.08 8.32 2.65
CA ASN A 280 24.17 8.70 3.55
C ASN A 280 25.22 7.57 3.64
N LEU A 281 26.44 7.82 3.16
CA LEU A 281 27.55 6.85 3.13
C LEU A 281 28.57 7.04 4.26
N SER A 282 28.27 7.88 5.27
CA SER A 282 29.22 8.20 6.35
C SER A 282 29.65 6.99 7.19
N SER A 283 28.85 5.92 7.22
CA SER A 283 29.17 4.65 7.88
C SER A 283 30.28 3.86 7.17
N LEU A 284 30.39 3.96 5.83
CA LEU A 284 31.28 3.13 5.02
C LEU A 284 32.78 3.41 5.27
N PHE A 285 33.10 4.60 5.77
CA PHE A 285 34.47 5.03 6.07
C PHE A 285 34.77 5.15 7.57
N ARG A 286 33.87 4.67 8.45
CA ARG A 286 34.17 4.67 9.89
C ARG A 286 35.28 3.65 10.15
N ASN A 287 36.46 4.14 10.49
CA ASN A 287 37.55 3.31 10.97
C ASN A 287 37.08 2.52 12.20
N SER A 288 37.22 1.19 12.13
CA SER A 288 36.81 0.21 13.12
C SER A 288 37.55 0.31 14.47
N SER A 289 38.39 1.33 14.66
CA SER A 289 39.40 1.36 15.71
C SER A 289 39.08 2.17 16.96
N ILE A 290 37.99 2.96 17.06
CA ILE A 290 37.85 3.87 18.23
C ILE A 290 36.52 3.83 19.01
N GLU A 291 35.38 3.35 18.49
CA GLU A 291 34.13 3.32 19.30
C GLU A 291 33.23 2.10 19.05
N CYS A 292 33.77 0.88 19.21
CA CYS A 292 32.97 -0.34 19.08
C CYS A 292 32.33 -0.75 20.42
N LYS A 293 31.40 0.06 20.95
CA LYS A 293 30.46 -0.39 22.01
C LYS A 293 29.04 0.16 21.92
N LEU A 294 28.68 1.03 20.98
CA LEU A 294 27.31 1.57 20.90
C LEU A 294 26.59 1.19 19.59
N SER A 295 25.64 0.25 19.76
CA SER A 295 24.52 -0.08 18.87
C SER A 295 24.82 -0.72 17.50
N THR A 296 25.10 -2.03 17.55
CA THR A 296 25.07 -3.01 16.44
C THR A 296 23.66 -3.29 15.89
N LYS A 297 22.78 -2.28 15.83
CA LYS A 297 21.40 -2.42 15.36
C LYS A 297 21.41 -2.29 13.84
N VAL A 298 21.11 -3.39 13.16
CA VAL A 298 20.89 -3.40 11.71
C VAL A 298 19.46 -2.87 11.44
N SER A 299 19.28 -2.05 10.40
CA SER A 299 17.96 -1.58 9.96
C SER A 299 17.03 -2.74 9.60
N SER A 300 15.72 -2.50 9.69
CA SER A 300 14.69 -3.45 9.26
C SER A 300 14.82 -3.75 7.76
N ALA A 301 15.18 -2.74 6.94
CA ALA A 301 15.31 -2.91 5.50
C ALA A 301 16.44 -3.90 5.13
N THR A 302 17.61 -3.76 5.74
CA THR A 302 18.74 -4.68 5.53
C THR A 302 18.43 -6.08 6.05
N GLN A 303 17.73 -6.19 7.19
CA GLN A 303 17.29 -7.48 7.72
C GLN A 303 16.33 -8.20 6.79
N LEU A 304 15.31 -7.49 6.29
CA LEU A 304 14.34 -8.04 5.35
C LEU A 304 15.03 -8.54 4.07
N LEU A 305 15.98 -7.76 3.54
CA LEU A 305 16.76 -8.18 2.37
C LEU A 305 17.57 -9.45 2.65
N PHE A 306 18.26 -9.48 3.79
CA PHE A 306 19.09 -10.61 4.18
C PHE A 306 18.25 -11.88 4.39
N GLU A 307 17.16 -11.79 5.16
CA GLU A 307 16.25 -12.91 5.39
C GLU A 307 15.56 -13.38 4.11
N ALA A 308 15.16 -12.46 3.23
CA ALA A 308 14.60 -12.78 1.91
C ALA A 308 15.59 -13.56 1.04
N LEU A 309 16.85 -13.11 0.97
CA LEU A 309 17.91 -13.77 0.19
C LEU A 309 18.17 -15.18 0.73
N ILE A 310 18.35 -15.32 2.05
CA ILE A 310 18.63 -16.62 2.67
C ILE A 310 17.46 -17.59 2.50
N LEU A 311 16.21 -17.11 2.63
CA LEU A 311 15.04 -17.96 2.39
C LEU A 311 15.00 -18.46 0.93
N ILE A 312 15.35 -17.63 -0.06
CA ILE A 312 15.47 -18.08 -1.47
C ILE A 312 16.55 -19.16 -1.60
N CYS A 313 17.74 -18.92 -1.02
CA CYS A 313 18.86 -19.88 -1.09
C CYS A 313 18.52 -21.24 -0.47
N GLU A 314 17.75 -21.26 0.61
CA GLU A 314 17.30 -22.50 1.27
C GLU A 314 16.17 -23.19 0.49
N SER A 315 15.24 -22.44 -0.09
CA SER A 315 14.16 -23.02 -0.91
C SER A 315 14.65 -23.61 -2.23
N SER A 316 15.68 -23.03 -2.86
CA SER A 316 16.19 -23.54 -4.15
C SER A 316 16.87 -24.91 -4.06
N LYS A 317 17.22 -25.37 -2.85
CA LYS A 317 17.79 -26.70 -2.59
C LYS A 317 16.75 -27.83 -2.68
N GLN A 318 15.47 -27.52 -2.46
CA GLN A 318 14.39 -28.52 -2.44
C GLN A 318 13.91 -28.90 -3.85
N LEU A 319 14.13 -28.06 -4.87
CA LEU A 319 13.73 -28.35 -6.25
C LEU A 319 14.70 -29.29 -7.00
N SER A 320 15.90 -29.52 -6.48
CA SER A 320 16.98 -30.23 -7.19
C SER A 320 17.05 -31.75 -6.92
N VAL A 321 16.08 -32.35 -6.23
CA VAL A 321 16.05 -33.81 -5.98
C VAL A 321 14.74 -34.40 -6.50
N PRO A 322 14.73 -35.13 -7.63
CA PRO A 322 13.59 -35.96 -8.00
C PRO A 322 13.42 -37.13 -7.02
N PRO A 323 12.19 -37.54 -6.68
CA PRO A 323 11.95 -38.69 -5.82
C PRO A 323 12.10 -39.97 -6.64
N SER A 324 13.32 -40.32 -7.04
CA SER A 324 13.60 -41.63 -7.62
C SER A 324 15.06 -42.02 -7.47
N THR A 325 15.22 -43.23 -6.94
CA THR A 325 16.36 -44.14 -7.05
C THR A 325 17.57 -43.87 -6.14
N GLU A 326 17.54 -44.57 -5.00
CA GLU A 326 18.66 -45.32 -4.39
C GLU A 326 20.08 -45.01 -4.91
N ALA A 327 20.60 -43.84 -4.55
CA ALA A 327 22.04 -43.56 -4.54
C ALA A 327 22.35 -42.51 -3.46
N ALA A 328 21.88 -42.76 -2.23
CA ALA A 328 22.19 -41.94 -1.06
C ALA A 328 23.33 -42.59 -0.26
N THR A 329 24.55 -42.56 -0.82
CA THR A 329 25.77 -42.80 -0.06
C THR A 329 26.57 -41.50 0.01
N ILE A 330 26.56 -40.91 1.22
CA ILE A 330 27.56 -39.98 1.75
C ILE A 330 27.60 -38.60 1.06
N THR A 331 26.68 -37.73 1.46
CA THR A 331 27.06 -36.33 1.71
C THR A 331 26.52 -35.93 3.08
N ASP A 332 27.42 -35.52 3.97
CA ASP A 332 27.10 -34.93 5.27
C ASP A 332 26.05 -33.83 5.10
N ALA A 333 24.78 -34.17 5.32
CA ALA A 333 23.69 -33.22 5.25
C ALA A 333 23.70 -32.39 6.55
N PHE A 334 24.64 -31.45 6.64
CA PHE A 334 24.67 -30.45 7.70
C PHE A 334 23.30 -29.78 7.79
N SER A 335 22.52 -30.11 8.83
CA SER A 335 21.20 -29.55 9.09
C SER A 335 21.35 -28.13 9.62
N LEU A 336 20.37 -27.28 9.27
CA LEU A 336 20.38 -25.89 9.72
C LEU A 336 20.04 -25.87 11.23
N PRO A 337 20.79 -25.13 12.06
CA PRO A 337 20.48 -25.00 13.48
C PRO A 337 19.03 -24.56 13.73
N LEU A 338 18.41 -25.10 14.77
CA LEU A 338 16.98 -24.92 15.05
C LEU A 338 16.57 -23.44 15.17
N ASP A 339 17.42 -22.61 15.78
CA ASP A 339 17.12 -21.18 15.96
C ASP A 339 17.10 -20.42 14.62
N ILE A 340 17.98 -20.79 13.69
CA ILE A 340 18.01 -20.22 12.34
C ILE A 340 16.78 -20.69 11.56
N SER A 341 16.46 -21.99 11.60
CA SER A 341 15.24 -22.52 10.98
C SER A 341 13.98 -21.84 11.53
N ARG A 342 13.94 -21.58 12.85
CA ARG A 342 12.83 -20.87 13.50
C ARG A 342 12.75 -19.42 13.04
N CYS A 343 13.87 -18.71 12.89
CA CYS A 343 13.91 -17.37 12.31
C CYS A 343 13.34 -17.35 10.88
N LEU A 344 13.80 -18.26 10.02
CA LEU A 344 13.33 -18.32 8.63
C LEU A 344 11.86 -18.72 8.52
N GLN A 345 11.40 -19.65 9.36
CA GLN A 345 9.97 -20.00 9.44
C GLN A 345 9.14 -18.82 9.93
N SER A 346 9.60 -18.11 10.97
CA SER A 346 8.93 -16.93 11.49
C SER A 346 8.86 -15.82 10.45
N PHE A 347 9.95 -15.58 9.70
CA PHE A 347 9.96 -14.64 8.57
C PHE A 347 8.97 -15.09 7.48
N SER A 348 8.99 -16.38 7.09
CA SER A 348 8.08 -16.93 6.08
C SER A 348 6.59 -16.74 6.43
N VAL A 349 6.24 -16.93 7.71
CA VAL A 349 4.86 -16.80 8.20
C VAL A 349 4.47 -15.35 8.45
N ALA A 350 5.35 -14.53 9.03
CA ALA A 350 5.02 -13.18 9.50
C ALA A 350 5.12 -12.12 8.40
N THR A 351 5.95 -12.30 7.38
CA THR A 351 6.18 -11.28 6.36
C THR A 351 4.95 -11.08 5.48
N THR A 352 4.63 -9.80 5.23
CA THR A 352 3.59 -9.35 4.31
C THR A 352 4.10 -8.13 3.55
N CYS A 353 3.39 -7.71 2.51
CA CYS A 353 3.79 -6.57 1.71
C CYS A 353 3.31 -5.26 2.36
N SER A 354 4.25 -4.41 2.75
CA SER A 354 4.04 -3.17 3.51
C SER A 354 3.61 -2.02 2.60
N PHE A 355 4.16 -1.95 1.40
CA PHE A 355 3.99 -0.82 0.49
C PHE A 355 3.11 -1.12 -0.72
N HIS A 356 2.75 -2.39 -0.95
CA HIS A 356 1.88 -2.77 -2.07
C HIS A 356 0.48 -2.15 -1.98
N PRO A 357 0.00 -1.46 -3.04
CA PRO A 357 -1.22 -0.66 -2.96
C PRO A 357 -2.44 -1.43 -2.49
N PHE A 358 -2.70 -2.62 -3.05
CA PHE A 358 -3.86 -3.42 -2.66
C PHE A 358 -3.75 -3.99 -1.23
N TYR A 359 -2.55 -4.37 -0.78
CA TYR A 359 -2.33 -4.82 0.60
C TYR A 359 -2.53 -3.68 1.59
N ARG A 360 -2.07 -2.47 1.23
CA ARG A 360 -2.33 -1.25 2.00
C ARG A 360 -3.84 -0.95 2.07
N SER A 361 -4.55 -1.05 0.96
CA SER A 361 -6.01 -0.85 0.91
C SER A 361 -6.76 -1.83 1.80
N HIS A 362 -6.40 -3.12 1.78
CA HIS A 362 -7.01 -4.10 2.69
C HIS A 362 -6.77 -3.77 4.18
N ARG A 363 -5.54 -3.42 4.56
CA ARG A 363 -5.23 -3.03 5.95
C ARG A 363 -5.95 -1.75 6.36
N ALA A 364 -5.97 -0.76 5.48
CA ALA A 364 -6.68 0.50 5.71
C ALA A 364 -8.18 0.26 5.88
N LEU A 365 -8.78 -0.60 5.04
CA LEU A 365 -10.18 -0.96 5.12
C LEU A 365 -10.51 -1.72 6.41
N SER A 366 -9.65 -2.64 6.85
CA SER A 366 -9.78 -3.31 8.16
C SER A 366 -9.73 -2.33 9.34
N THR A 367 -8.81 -1.36 9.27
CA THR A 367 -8.74 -0.28 10.26
C THR A 367 -10.00 0.60 10.21
N ALA A 368 -10.51 0.89 9.01
CA ALA A 368 -11.73 1.68 8.83
C ALA A 368 -12.95 0.97 9.38
N HIS A 369 -13.04 -0.34 9.23
CA HIS A 369 -14.08 -1.16 9.84
C HIS A 369 -14.04 -1.04 11.37
N CYS A 370 -12.87 -1.10 12.00
CA CYS A 370 -12.75 -0.89 13.44
C CYS A 370 -13.22 0.50 13.89
N VAL A 371 -12.92 1.54 13.11
CA VAL A 371 -13.40 2.92 13.36
C VAL A 371 -14.92 3.01 13.18
N ALA A 372 -15.46 2.40 12.12
CA ALA A 372 -16.88 2.35 11.82
C ALA A 372 -17.68 1.63 12.91
N VAL A 373 -17.19 0.48 13.40
CA VAL A 373 -17.80 -0.24 14.54
C VAL A 373 -17.85 0.65 15.79
N LYS A 374 -16.75 1.31 16.14
CA LYS A 374 -16.71 2.27 17.26
C LYS A 374 -17.68 3.44 17.05
N PHE A 375 -17.86 3.88 15.81
CA PHE A 375 -18.80 4.94 15.46
C PHE A 375 -20.26 4.46 15.55
N ALA A 376 -20.57 3.23 15.15
CA ALA A 376 -21.90 2.65 15.27
C ALA A 376 -22.34 2.54 16.74
N PHE A 377 -21.45 2.07 17.63
CA PHE A 377 -21.68 2.09 19.08
C PHE A 377 -21.87 3.52 19.62
N PHE A 378 -21.08 4.47 19.13
CA PHE A 378 -21.25 5.88 19.47
C PHE A 378 -22.62 6.42 19.02
N ARG A 379 -23.06 6.12 17.80
CA ARG A 379 -24.38 6.51 17.28
C ARG A 379 -25.50 5.93 18.11
N ALA A 380 -25.45 4.64 18.43
CA ALA A 380 -26.51 3.95 19.18
C ALA A 380 -26.87 4.69 20.47
N ARG A 381 -25.88 5.23 21.19
CA ARG A 381 -26.09 6.02 22.42
C ARG A 381 -26.85 7.32 22.21
N TRP A 382 -26.69 7.98 21.06
CA TRP A 382 -27.32 9.26 20.75
C TRP A 382 -28.68 9.12 20.06
N THR A 383 -28.95 7.97 19.43
CA THR A 383 -30.22 7.71 18.74
C THR A 383 -31.33 7.25 19.68
N VAL A 384 -31.02 6.91 20.93
CA VAL A 384 -32.02 6.61 21.97
C VAL A 384 -32.29 7.87 22.79
N TYR A 385 -33.45 8.49 22.58
CA TYR A 385 -33.89 9.69 23.29
C TYR A 385 -35.41 9.70 23.48
N ASN A 386 -35.88 10.39 24.51
CA ASN A 386 -37.29 10.59 24.82
C ASN A 386 -37.71 12.02 24.46
N LEU A 387 -38.96 12.20 24.07
CA LEU A 387 -39.56 13.52 23.87
C LEU A 387 -40.54 13.82 24.99
N GLU A 388 -40.33 14.95 25.65
CA GLU A 388 -41.18 15.44 26.73
C GLU A 388 -41.79 16.80 26.37
N LYS A 389 -43.00 17.05 26.87
CA LYS A 389 -43.68 18.33 26.75
C LYS A 389 -43.07 19.34 27.72
N VAL A 390 -42.95 20.60 27.31
CA VAL A 390 -42.42 21.67 28.17
C VAL A 390 -43.58 22.41 28.83
N TYR A 391 -43.55 22.52 30.15
CA TYR A 391 -44.51 23.31 30.92
C TYR A 391 -43.85 24.61 31.40
N ILE A 392 -44.51 25.75 31.17
CA ILE A 392 -44.11 27.07 31.68
C ILE A 392 -45.28 27.56 32.54
N ASP A 393 -45.02 27.87 33.81
CA ASP A 393 -46.02 28.34 34.77
C ASP A 393 -47.26 27.41 34.89
N GLY A 394 -47.05 26.10 34.77
CA GLY A 394 -48.12 25.09 34.85
C GLY A 394 -48.94 24.90 33.58
N VAL A 395 -48.70 25.71 32.53
CA VAL A 395 -49.36 25.60 31.23
C VAL A 395 -48.45 24.87 30.23
N GLU A 396 -49.00 23.89 29.52
CA GLU A 396 -48.29 23.19 28.45
C GLU A 396 -47.94 24.17 27.32
N ASN A 397 -46.64 24.35 27.06
CA ASN A 397 -46.18 25.13 25.91
C ASN A 397 -46.11 24.22 24.68
N SER A 398 -47.17 24.24 23.87
CA SER A 398 -47.29 23.47 22.63
C SER A 398 -46.26 23.81 21.55
N SER A 399 -45.49 24.90 21.72
CA SER A 399 -44.46 25.33 20.77
C SER A 399 -43.05 24.79 21.05
N LEU A 400 -42.82 24.19 22.23
CA LEU A 400 -41.51 23.69 22.66
C LEU A 400 -41.54 22.20 23.04
N THR A 401 -40.52 21.47 22.61
CA THR A 401 -40.31 20.06 22.96
C THR A 401 -38.96 19.90 23.63
N ARG A 402 -38.94 19.15 24.74
CA ARG A 402 -37.72 18.75 25.45
C ARG A 402 -37.28 17.39 24.94
N VAL A 403 -36.05 17.31 24.43
CA VAL A 403 -35.38 16.08 23.99
C VAL A 403 -34.49 15.61 25.13
N VAL A 404 -34.76 14.43 25.67
CA VAL A 404 -34.08 13.85 26.84
C VAL A 404 -33.20 12.69 26.40
N PHE A 405 -31.89 12.79 26.67
CA PHE A 405 -30.92 11.77 26.34
C PHE A 405 -30.49 11.00 27.59
N ASN A 406 -31.20 9.90 27.89
CA ASN A 406 -31.00 9.10 29.11
C ASN A 406 -29.57 8.54 29.26
N ALA A 407 -28.85 8.36 28.15
CA ALA A 407 -27.49 7.82 28.15
C ALA A 407 -26.40 8.84 28.56
N PHE A 408 -26.76 10.10 28.83
CA PHE A 408 -25.81 11.17 29.15
C PHE A 408 -26.27 11.96 30.36
N LYS A 409 -25.30 12.27 31.24
CA LYS A 409 -25.48 13.05 32.46
C LYS A 409 -24.71 14.37 32.38
N THR A 410 -25.23 15.41 33.01
CA THR A 410 -24.54 16.70 33.20
C THR A 410 -23.63 16.65 34.43
N ASN A 411 -22.85 17.73 34.66
CA ASN A 411 -21.97 17.81 35.85
C ASN A 411 -22.74 17.73 37.18
N ASP A 412 -24.03 18.07 37.17
CA ASP A 412 -24.92 18.03 38.33
C ASP A 412 -25.64 16.68 38.49
N ASP A 413 -25.14 15.62 37.83
CA ASP A 413 -25.72 14.27 37.76
C ASP A 413 -27.14 14.18 37.13
N ALA A 414 -27.65 15.28 36.59
CA ALA A 414 -28.94 15.35 35.92
C ALA A 414 -28.87 14.82 34.47
N THR A 415 -29.97 14.26 33.96
CA THR A 415 -30.05 13.78 32.57
C THR A 415 -29.87 14.93 31.58
N LEU A 416 -29.10 14.70 30.50
CA LEU A 416 -28.90 15.70 29.45
C LEU A 416 -30.23 15.99 28.74
N THR A 417 -30.68 17.24 28.82
CA THR A 417 -31.91 17.70 28.14
C THR A 417 -31.63 18.89 27.23
N LEU A 418 -32.23 18.88 26.04
CA LEU A 418 -32.20 19.97 25.07
C LEU A 418 -33.62 20.41 24.73
N VAL A 419 -33.88 21.72 24.72
CA VAL A 419 -35.19 22.29 24.36
C VAL A 419 -35.08 22.93 22.98
N GLU A 420 -36.02 22.61 22.09
CA GLU A 420 -36.11 23.16 20.74
C GLU A 420 -37.58 23.29 20.30
N LYS A 421 -37.85 24.07 19.25
CA LYS A 421 -39.20 24.23 18.70
C LYS A 421 -39.82 22.88 18.30
N SER A 422 -41.04 22.62 18.74
CA SER A 422 -41.76 21.36 18.49
C SER A 422 -41.90 21.03 17.01
N ASP A 423 -42.19 22.03 16.17
CA ASP A 423 -42.32 21.83 14.72
C ASP A 423 -41.01 21.35 14.10
N ARG A 424 -39.87 21.87 14.57
CA ARG A 424 -38.54 21.48 14.08
C ARG A 424 -38.23 20.04 14.49
N VAL A 425 -38.48 19.67 15.73
CA VAL A 425 -38.26 18.29 16.22
C VAL A 425 -39.12 17.30 15.44
N ARG A 426 -40.40 17.62 15.22
CA ARG A 426 -41.32 16.81 14.38
C ARG A 426 -40.81 16.68 12.94
N GLU A 427 -40.31 17.76 12.35
CA GLU A 427 -39.75 17.76 10.99
C GLU A 427 -38.53 16.82 10.85
N PHE A 428 -37.60 16.85 11.81
CA PHE A 428 -36.45 15.94 11.81
C PHE A 428 -36.84 14.49 12.11
N GLN A 429 -37.80 14.25 13.00
CA GLN A 429 -38.30 12.89 13.23
C GLN A 429 -38.94 12.30 11.97
N ALA A 430 -39.81 13.07 11.30
CA ALA A 430 -40.42 12.66 10.05
C ALA A 430 -39.38 12.41 8.93
N ALA A 431 -38.24 13.10 8.97
CA ALA A 431 -37.14 12.89 8.02
C ALA A 431 -36.31 11.63 8.29
N LEU A 432 -36.33 11.09 9.52
CA LEU A 432 -35.52 9.93 9.93
C LEU A 432 -36.27 8.60 9.86
N VAL A 433 -37.60 8.60 9.82
CA VAL A 433 -38.43 7.39 9.70
C VAL A 433 -38.48 6.93 8.24
N SER A 434 -38.03 5.71 7.95
CA SER A 434 -38.10 5.10 6.60
C SER A 434 -39.54 4.72 6.25
N ARG A 435 -39.90 4.84 4.97
CA ARG A 435 -41.26 4.67 4.41
C ARG A 435 -41.80 3.24 4.52
N ALA A 436 -40.97 2.25 4.85
CA ALA A 436 -41.33 0.84 4.94
C ALA A 436 -42.35 0.47 6.05
N LYS A 437 -42.87 1.44 6.81
CA LYS A 437 -43.90 1.23 7.84
C LYS A 437 -45.25 1.92 7.58
N PHE A 438 -45.40 2.66 6.49
CA PHE A 438 -46.65 3.32 6.13
C PHE A 438 -46.88 3.27 4.61
N GLU A 439 -47.34 2.11 4.13
CA GLU A 439 -48.09 2.03 2.87
C GLU A 439 -49.56 2.33 3.16
N SER A 440 -49.90 3.62 3.12
CA SER A 440 -51.22 4.12 2.76
C SER A 440 -51.10 5.64 2.58
N ASP A 441 -51.66 6.15 1.49
CA ASP A 441 -51.72 7.57 1.08
C ASP A 441 -50.58 8.04 0.17
N GLU A 442 -50.53 7.47 -1.03
CA GLU A 442 -50.16 8.21 -2.24
C GLU A 442 -51.34 9.10 -2.67
N HIS A 443 -51.20 10.42 -2.51
CA HIS A 443 -51.67 11.45 -3.44
C HIS A 443 -51.47 12.83 -2.80
N ASP A 444 -50.36 13.51 -3.09
CA ASP A 444 -50.35 14.96 -3.35
C ASP A 444 -48.96 15.41 -3.87
N GLU A 445 -48.69 15.11 -5.14
CA GLU A 445 -47.67 15.84 -5.91
C GLU A 445 -48.33 17.11 -6.49
N SER A 446 -48.35 18.19 -5.71
CA SER A 446 -48.63 19.52 -6.26
C SER A 446 -47.65 20.59 -5.73
N ARG A 447 -47.00 21.21 -6.71
CA ARG A 447 -45.93 22.22 -6.64
C ARG A 447 -46.17 23.34 -5.62
N LYS A 448 -45.13 23.66 -4.84
CA LYS A 448 -44.74 25.05 -4.50
C LYS A 448 -43.26 25.11 -4.14
N THR A 449 -42.54 25.99 -4.82
CA THR A 449 -41.13 26.40 -4.61
C THR A 449 -40.92 27.01 -3.22
N ARG A 450 -40.94 26.19 -2.17
CA ARG A 450 -40.43 26.56 -0.84
C ARG A 450 -38.94 26.19 -0.77
N LYS A 451 -38.13 27.07 -0.17
CA LYS A 451 -36.73 26.76 0.18
C LYS A 451 -36.68 25.37 0.83
N LYS A 452 -35.92 24.44 0.24
CA LYS A 452 -35.77 23.08 0.78
C LYS A 452 -35.20 23.20 2.19
N SER A 453 -35.97 22.81 3.20
CA SER A 453 -35.49 22.81 4.58
C SER A 453 -34.39 21.76 4.74
N TYR A 454 -33.51 21.93 5.72
CA TYR A 454 -32.44 20.97 5.99
C TYR A 454 -32.99 19.58 6.33
N ALA A 455 -34.12 19.49 7.05
CA ALA A 455 -34.79 18.22 7.33
C ALA A 455 -35.38 17.57 6.06
N CYS A 456 -35.93 18.36 5.14
CA CYS A 456 -36.37 17.87 3.83
C CYS A 456 -35.22 17.28 3.01
N LEU A 457 -34.04 17.90 3.04
CA LEU A 457 -32.83 17.39 2.39
C LEU A 457 -32.34 16.07 3.03
N ILE A 458 -32.38 15.97 4.37
CA ILE A 458 -32.08 14.73 5.10
C ILE A 458 -33.03 13.61 4.67
N ARG A 459 -34.34 13.89 4.60
CA ARG A 459 -35.34 12.90 4.16
C ARG A 459 -35.06 12.39 2.76
N GLN A 460 -34.89 13.30 1.80
CA GLN A 460 -34.56 12.94 0.41
C GLN A 460 -33.30 12.08 0.33
N LEU A 461 -32.28 12.39 1.13
CA LEU A 461 -31.04 11.63 1.14
C LEU A 461 -31.24 10.24 1.76
N ASN A 462 -32.01 10.14 2.85
CA ASN A 462 -32.32 8.87 3.51
C ASN A 462 -33.13 7.92 2.61
N ASP A 463 -34.15 8.45 1.92
CA ASP A 463 -34.96 7.69 0.96
C ASP A 463 -34.10 7.15 -0.20
N ARG A 464 -33.13 7.94 -0.67
CA ARG A 464 -32.20 7.52 -1.72
C ARG A 464 -31.19 6.49 -1.22
N PHE A 465 -30.75 6.57 0.04
CA PHE A 465 -29.87 5.55 0.61
C PHE A 465 -30.52 4.18 0.63
N ASP A 466 -31.80 4.06 1.05
CA ASP A 466 -32.47 2.75 1.11
C ASP A 466 -32.44 2.03 -0.25
N ALA A 467 -32.75 2.76 -1.34
CA ALA A 467 -32.69 2.21 -2.69
C ALA A 467 -31.26 1.86 -3.16
N VAL A 468 -30.27 2.71 -2.88
CA VAL A 468 -28.88 2.50 -3.34
C VAL A 468 -28.20 1.38 -2.55
N LEU A 469 -28.40 1.33 -1.23
CA LEU A 469 -27.83 0.29 -0.38
C LEU A 469 -28.39 -1.09 -0.72
N ALA A 470 -29.69 -1.19 -1.06
CA ALA A 470 -30.28 -2.42 -1.55
C ALA A 470 -29.61 -2.91 -2.84
N ARG A 471 -29.34 -2.00 -3.79
CA ARG A 471 -28.67 -2.32 -5.06
C ARG A 471 -27.23 -2.77 -4.85
N ILE A 472 -26.47 -2.09 -3.99
CA ILE A 472 -25.09 -2.50 -3.65
C ILE A 472 -25.11 -3.90 -3.01
N ASN A 473 -25.98 -4.14 -2.03
CA ASN A 473 -26.10 -5.46 -1.39
C ASN A 473 -26.47 -6.56 -2.40
N HIS A 474 -27.42 -6.28 -3.30
CA HIS A 474 -27.79 -7.21 -4.36
C HIS A 474 -26.60 -7.53 -5.28
N ASP A 475 -25.79 -6.53 -5.62
CA ASP A 475 -24.59 -6.73 -6.44
C ASP A 475 -23.55 -7.62 -5.74
N PHE A 476 -23.31 -7.38 -4.44
CA PHE A 476 -22.47 -8.27 -3.62
C PHE A 476 -22.97 -9.73 -3.61
N GLU A 477 -24.27 -9.96 -3.45
CA GLU A 477 -24.85 -11.31 -3.43
C GLU A 477 -24.77 -12.01 -4.80
N THR A 478 -24.92 -11.26 -5.88
CA THR A 478 -24.97 -11.80 -7.25
C THR A 478 -23.58 -12.02 -7.84
N ASN A 479 -22.66 -11.06 -7.68
CA ASN A 479 -21.40 -11.01 -8.41
C ASN A 479 -20.18 -11.45 -7.60
N HIS A 480 -20.24 -11.42 -6.26
CA HIS A 480 -19.11 -11.81 -5.40
C HIS A 480 -19.45 -13.09 -4.63
N ARG A 481 -18.98 -14.24 -5.12
CA ARG A 481 -19.21 -15.55 -4.49
C ARG A 481 -17.89 -16.21 -4.12
N SER A 482 -17.51 -16.14 -2.84
CA SER A 482 -16.32 -16.85 -2.33
C SER A 482 -16.49 -18.39 -2.34
N SER A 483 -17.73 -18.88 -2.37
CA SER A 483 -18.10 -20.30 -2.51
C SER A 483 -19.56 -20.38 -2.98
N PRO A 484 -19.96 -21.36 -3.81
CA PRO A 484 -21.35 -21.51 -4.29
C PRO A 484 -22.40 -21.63 -3.16
N ALA A 485 -21.98 -21.90 -1.92
CA ALA A 485 -22.85 -22.03 -0.76
C ALA A 485 -22.84 -20.84 0.22
N LYS A 486 -22.02 -19.78 -0.01
CA LYS A 486 -21.91 -18.63 0.91
C LYS A 486 -22.26 -17.32 0.21
N LEU A 487 -23.33 -16.68 0.67
CA LEU A 487 -23.70 -15.32 0.30
C LEU A 487 -22.66 -14.33 0.85
N CYS A 488 -22.27 -13.38 0.01
CA CYS A 488 -21.34 -12.31 0.35
C CYS A 488 -22.10 -11.04 0.70
N TYR A 489 -21.66 -10.36 1.75
CA TYR A 489 -22.26 -9.12 2.25
C TYR A 489 -21.17 -8.11 2.57
N SER A 490 -21.46 -6.83 2.35
CA SER A 490 -20.58 -5.76 2.80
C SER A 490 -20.53 -5.72 4.34
N VAL A 491 -19.31 -5.78 4.91
CA VAL A 491 -19.11 -5.63 6.36
C VAL A 491 -19.61 -4.29 6.87
N PHE A 492 -19.52 -3.24 6.04
CA PHE A 492 -19.90 -1.89 6.42
C PHE A 492 -21.41 -1.69 6.39
N LEU A 493 -22.10 -2.25 5.39
CA LEU A 493 -23.57 -2.15 5.34
C LEU A 493 -24.23 -2.96 6.45
N ALA A 494 -23.62 -4.06 6.88
CA ALA A 494 -24.09 -4.83 8.04
C ALA A 494 -24.14 -4.00 9.34
N LEU A 495 -23.33 -2.93 9.49
CA LEU A 495 -23.37 -2.03 10.65
C LEU A 495 -24.60 -1.12 10.68
N THR A 496 -25.35 -1.04 9.57
CA THR A 496 -26.62 -0.30 9.50
C THR A 496 -27.83 -1.17 9.86
N GLU A 497 -27.67 -2.50 9.90
CA GLU A 497 -28.71 -3.45 10.32
C GLU A 497 -28.77 -3.55 11.87
N ALA A 498 -29.90 -3.99 12.42
CA ALA A 498 -30.08 -4.12 13.87
C ALA A 498 -29.11 -5.17 14.48
N GLU A 499 -28.66 -4.91 15.71
CA GLU A 499 -27.74 -5.80 16.46
C GLU A 499 -28.30 -7.24 16.53
N GLY A 500 -27.52 -8.21 16.03
CA GLY A 500 -27.87 -9.65 16.09
C GLY A 500 -28.18 -10.34 14.75
N SER A 501 -28.14 -9.62 13.61
CA SER A 501 -28.34 -10.22 12.28
C SER A 501 -27.29 -11.31 11.97
N PRO A 502 -27.69 -12.50 11.46
CA PRO A 502 -26.75 -13.57 11.07
C PRO A 502 -25.71 -13.12 10.03
N ARG A 503 -25.98 -12.04 9.28
CA ARG A 503 -25.08 -11.41 8.31
C ARG A 503 -23.82 -10.80 8.94
N MET A 504 -23.88 -10.38 10.21
CA MET A 504 -22.77 -9.72 10.91
C MET A 504 -21.60 -10.68 11.21
N LYS A 505 -21.85 -11.99 11.27
CA LYS A 505 -20.83 -13.02 11.57
C LYS A 505 -20.07 -13.53 10.33
N SER A 506 -20.65 -13.47 9.13
CA SER A 506 -20.01 -14.03 7.91
C SER A 506 -19.03 -13.06 7.22
N ALA A 507 -19.26 -11.76 7.38
CA ALA A 507 -18.57 -10.70 6.64
C ALA A 507 -17.09 -10.51 7.05
N PHE A 508 -16.69 -10.99 8.23
CA PHE A 508 -15.32 -10.86 8.76
C PHE A 508 -14.23 -11.58 7.95
N ASN A 509 -14.60 -12.51 7.05
CA ASN A 509 -13.64 -13.34 6.33
C ASN A 509 -12.93 -12.61 5.17
N LEU A 510 -13.57 -11.61 4.55
CA LEU A 510 -13.03 -10.89 3.38
C LEU A 510 -11.86 -9.96 3.72
N LEU A 511 -11.94 -9.27 4.86
CA LEU A 511 -10.85 -8.41 5.34
C LEU A 511 -9.62 -9.20 5.82
N LYS A 512 -9.79 -10.49 6.14
CA LYS A 512 -8.72 -11.38 6.60
C LYS A 512 -8.03 -12.12 5.43
N GLY A 513 -8.65 -12.15 4.25
CA GLY A 513 -8.15 -12.78 3.01
C GLY A 513 -6.99 -12.05 2.32
N SER A 514 -6.43 -11.00 2.93
CA SER A 514 -5.38 -10.13 2.37
C SER A 514 -4.01 -10.81 2.10
N ASN A 515 -3.95 -12.13 1.98
CA ASN A 515 -2.73 -12.93 1.98
C ASN A 515 -2.53 -13.73 0.69
N GLU A 516 -3.37 -13.51 -0.32
CA GLU A 516 -3.19 -14.19 -1.58
C GLU A 516 -1.96 -13.67 -2.31
N ARG A 517 -1.04 -14.60 -2.59
CA ARG A 517 0.15 -14.40 -3.41
C ARG A 517 -0.17 -13.74 -4.75
N LYS A 518 -1.32 -14.08 -5.34
CA LYS A 518 -1.77 -13.58 -6.64
C LYS A 518 -2.22 -12.11 -6.60
N LEU A 519 -2.54 -11.55 -5.42
CA LEU A 519 -2.72 -10.11 -5.26
C LEU A 519 -1.44 -9.31 -5.53
N LEU A 520 -0.25 -9.89 -5.30
CA LEU A 520 1.02 -9.23 -5.63
C LEU A 520 1.21 -9.08 -7.15
N ALA A 521 0.60 -9.98 -7.94
CA ALA A 521 0.67 -9.93 -9.39
C ALA A 521 -0.30 -8.90 -10.00
N LEU A 522 -1.14 -8.27 -9.19
CA LEU A 522 -2.01 -7.19 -9.64
C LEU A 522 -1.18 -5.90 -9.72
N SER A 523 -1.00 -5.40 -10.94
CA SER A 523 -0.47 -4.05 -11.18
C SER A 523 -1.54 -3.14 -11.75
N ASP A 524 -1.62 -1.91 -11.24
CA ASP A 524 -2.31 -0.83 -11.95
C ASP A 524 -1.59 -0.62 -13.30
N ARG A 525 -2.32 -0.63 -14.42
CA ARG A 525 -1.76 -0.45 -15.77
C ARG A 525 -0.90 0.81 -15.90
N ASP A 526 -1.20 1.83 -15.08
CA ASP A 526 -0.51 3.13 -15.03
C ASP A 526 0.09 3.46 -13.64
N GLY A 527 0.14 2.50 -12.71
CA GLY A 527 0.81 2.64 -11.40
C GLY A 527 0.27 3.69 -10.43
N LEU A 528 -0.81 4.42 -10.74
CA LEU A 528 -1.24 5.59 -9.93
C LEU A 528 -2.74 5.74 -9.61
N SER A 529 -3.70 5.18 -10.35
CA SER A 529 -5.05 5.78 -10.35
C SER A 529 -6.14 5.11 -9.49
N VAL A 530 -6.14 3.79 -9.29
CA VAL A 530 -7.28 3.11 -8.64
C VAL A 530 -6.98 2.85 -7.17
N ALA A 531 -5.87 2.19 -6.85
CA ALA A 531 -5.53 1.88 -5.47
C ALA A 531 -5.28 3.14 -4.62
N SER A 532 -4.64 4.17 -5.21
CA SER A 532 -4.46 5.47 -4.56
C SER A 532 -5.82 6.14 -4.29
N CYS A 533 -6.75 6.11 -5.25
CA CYS A 533 -8.09 6.67 -5.07
C CYS A 533 -8.87 5.91 -3.97
N MET A 534 -8.80 4.58 -3.95
CA MET A 534 -9.38 3.75 -2.88
C MET A 534 -8.80 4.09 -1.50
N MET A 535 -7.47 4.22 -1.41
CA MET A 535 -6.78 4.61 -0.17
C MET A 535 -7.24 5.98 0.33
N GLU A 536 -7.32 6.98 -0.54
CA GLU A 536 -7.80 8.32 -0.17
C GLU A 536 -9.26 8.31 0.27
N ILE A 537 -10.13 7.54 -0.39
CA ILE A 537 -11.52 7.36 0.05
C ILE A 537 -11.56 6.76 1.47
N ILE A 538 -10.81 5.69 1.72
CA ILE A 538 -10.78 5.02 3.03
C ILE A 538 -10.31 5.99 4.13
N ILE A 539 -9.18 6.69 3.90
CA ILE A 539 -8.61 7.65 4.85
C ILE A 539 -9.60 8.80 5.10
N CYS A 540 -10.21 9.34 4.05
CA CYS A 540 -11.20 10.41 4.15
C CYS A 540 -12.41 9.99 5.00
N CYS A 541 -12.93 8.77 4.80
CA CYS A 541 -14.02 8.23 5.62
C CYS A 541 -13.62 8.04 7.08
N GLN A 542 -12.42 7.49 7.35
CA GLN A 542 -11.90 7.32 8.71
C GLN A 542 -11.79 8.67 9.44
N ARG A 543 -11.14 9.65 8.81
CA ARG A 543 -10.99 11.00 9.37
C ARG A 543 -12.34 11.66 9.58
N SER A 544 -13.27 11.52 8.63
CA SER A 544 -14.63 12.07 8.72
C SER A 544 -15.39 11.51 9.93
N LEU A 545 -15.39 10.18 10.13
CA LEU A 545 -16.03 9.54 11.28
C LEU A 545 -15.42 10.00 12.61
N GLN A 546 -14.09 10.02 12.71
CA GLN A 546 -13.39 10.44 13.93
C GLN A 546 -13.63 11.92 14.25
N THR A 547 -13.52 12.79 13.26
CA THR A 547 -13.69 14.24 13.42
C THR A 547 -15.14 14.58 13.80
N TYR A 548 -16.12 13.94 13.16
CA TYR A 548 -17.53 14.15 13.47
C TYR A 548 -17.88 13.69 14.90
N ARG A 549 -17.32 12.56 15.33
CA ARG A 549 -17.44 12.08 16.71
C ARG A 549 -16.84 13.09 17.70
N CYS A 550 -15.59 13.50 17.49
CA CYS A 550 -14.90 14.46 18.36
C CYS A 550 -15.70 15.76 18.50
N ARG A 551 -16.30 16.24 17.41
CA ARG A 551 -17.15 17.43 17.42
C ARG A 551 -18.38 17.29 18.30
N ILE A 552 -19.11 16.17 18.21
CA ILE A 552 -20.28 15.94 19.06
C ILE A 552 -19.85 15.83 20.53
N GLU A 553 -18.75 15.13 20.82
CA GLU A 553 -18.21 15.02 22.19
C GLU A 553 -17.80 16.39 22.75
N GLN A 554 -17.20 17.27 21.93
CA GLN A 554 -16.88 18.65 22.31
C GLN A 554 -18.14 19.49 22.59
N LEU A 555 -19.13 19.42 21.70
CA LEU A 555 -20.41 20.13 21.89
C LEU A 555 -21.14 19.63 23.13
N HIS A 556 -21.14 18.31 23.36
CA HIS A 556 -21.68 17.70 24.57
C HIS A 556 -20.99 18.23 25.82
N ARG A 557 -19.65 18.27 25.83
CA ARG A 557 -18.87 18.80 26.97
C ARG A 557 -19.26 20.24 27.32
N ILE A 558 -19.32 21.11 26.31
CA ILE A 558 -19.71 22.52 26.50
C ILE A 558 -21.14 22.64 27.05
N VAL A 559 -22.06 21.76 26.63
CA VAL A 559 -23.44 21.72 27.13
C VAL A 559 -23.49 21.19 28.57
N ALA A 560 -22.76 20.12 28.88
CA ALA A 560 -22.74 19.50 30.19
C ALA A 560 -22.09 20.39 31.27
N GLU A 561 -21.11 21.21 30.90
CA GLU A 561 -20.44 22.18 31.77
C GLU A 561 -21.24 23.48 31.98
N GLY A 562 -22.44 23.61 31.41
CA GLY A 562 -23.26 24.82 31.50
C GLY A 562 -22.72 26.03 30.71
N ARG A 563 -21.62 25.87 29.97
CA ARG A 563 -20.98 26.93 29.15
C ARG A 563 -21.64 27.15 27.78
N ALA A 564 -22.68 26.36 27.46
CA ALA A 564 -23.32 26.37 26.15
C ALA A 564 -24.29 27.54 25.91
N ARG A 565 -24.00 28.33 24.87
CA ARG A 565 -24.94 29.26 24.25
C ARG A 565 -26.04 28.51 23.48
N THR A 566 -27.13 29.20 23.15
CA THR A 566 -28.26 28.67 22.35
C THR A 566 -27.79 28.04 21.04
N ASN A 567 -26.82 28.66 20.35
CA ASN A 567 -26.23 28.12 19.12
C ASN A 567 -25.51 26.79 19.34
N HIS A 568 -24.82 26.59 20.47
CA HIS A 568 -24.13 25.32 20.76
C HIS A 568 -25.14 24.18 20.96
N ARG A 569 -26.22 24.44 21.72
CA ARG A 569 -27.30 23.47 21.97
C ARG A 569 -28.00 23.06 20.67
N ARG A 570 -28.32 24.05 19.83
CA ARG A 570 -28.92 23.83 18.50
C ARG A 570 -27.99 23.05 17.56
N SER A 571 -26.70 23.38 17.54
CA SER A 571 -25.71 22.66 16.75
C SER A 571 -25.53 21.23 17.22
N LEU A 572 -25.56 20.96 18.52
CA LEU A 572 -25.52 19.60 19.07
C LEU A 572 -26.73 18.80 18.58
N LEU A 573 -27.95 19.31 18.79
CA LEU A 573 -29.17 18.64 18.38
C LEU A 573 -29.22 18.40 16.87
N THR A 574 -28.84 19.39 16.06
CA THR A 574 -28.78 19.25 14.59
C THR A 574 -27.74 18.21 14.16
N SER A 575 -26.62 18.09 14.88
CA SER A 575 -25.58 17.10 14.58
C SER A 575 -26.01 15.68 14.97
N ILE A 576 -26.81 15.54 16.04
CA ILE A 576 -27.41 14.27 16.44
C ILE A 576 -28.43 13.81 15.39
N PHE A 577 -29.32 14.70 14.92
CA PHE A 577 -30.28 14.33 13.86
C PHE A 577 -29.60 14.00 12.53
N PHE A 578 -28.48 14.64 12.20
CA PHE A 578 -27.74 14.33 10.98
C PHE A 578 -26.87 13.05 11.09
N LEU A 579 -26.67 12.53 12.32
CA LEU A 579 -25.69 11.48 12.63
C LEU A 579 -25.90 10.20 11.80
N SER A 580 -27.13 9.70 11.71
CA SER A 580 -27.44 8.46 10.98
C SER A 580 -27.19 8.58 9.48
N VAL A 581 -27.57 9.72 8.88
CA VAL A 581 -27.40 9.97 7.45
C VAL A 581 -25.93 10.21 7.10
N PHE A 582 -25.20 10.90 7.98
CA PHE A 582 -23.76 11.06 7.86
C PHE A 582 -23.04 9.71 7.88
N GLU A 583 -23.35 8.84 8.85
CA GLU A 583 -22.75 7.50 8.93
C GLU A 583 -23.06 6.66 7.69
N ARG A 584 -24.32 6.62 7.25
CA ARG A 584 -24.74 5.89 6.04
C ARG A 584 -23.92 6.30 4.80
N MET A 585 -23.62 7.59 4.64
CA MET A 585 -22.75 8.06 3.55
C MET A 585 -21.34 7.48 3.64
N GLN A 586 -20.74 7.46 4.84
CA GLN A 586 -19.40 6.90 5.04
C GLN A 586 -19.39 5.39 4.83
N LEU A 587 -20.37 4.67 5.35
CA LEU A 587 -20.48 3.21 5.22
C LEU A 587 -20.69 2.81 3.76
N MET A 588 -21.63 3.44 3.04
CA MET A 588 -21.83 3.22 1.60
C MET A 588 -20.53 3.42 0.81
N SER A 589 -19.80 4.49 1.13
CA SER A 589 -18.53 4.81 0.49
C SER A 589 -17.47 3.73 0.70
N LEU A 590 -17.34 3.24 1.94
CA LEU A 590 -16.44 2.15 2.30
C LEU A 590 -16.86 0.84 1.64
N SER A 591 -18.16 0.57 1.50
CA SER A 591 -18.71 -0.59 0.79
C SER A 591 -18.38 -0.59 -0.71
N ILE A 592 -18.39 0.58 -1.36
CA ILE A 592 -17.98 0.69 -2.78
C ILE A 592 -16.50 0.34 -2.96
N VAL A 593 -15.64 0.72 -2.00
CA VAL A 593 -14.23 0.33 -2.01
C VAL A 593 -14.06 -1.15 -1.68
N GLU A 594 -14.79 -1.67 -0.70
CA GLU A 594 -14.84 -3.09 -0.36
C GLU A 594 -15.24 -3.95 -1.57
N HIS A 595 -16.23 -3.50 -2.35
CA HIS A 595 -16.66 -4.17 -3.58
C HIS A 595 -15.51 -4.30 -4.57
N GLN A 596 -14.79 -3.20 -4.85
CA GLN A 596 -13.66 -3.23 -5.79
C GLN A 596 -12.53 -4.15 -5.30
N LEU A 597 -12.23 -4.15 -4.00
CA LEU A 597 -11.21 -5.05 -3.45
C LEU A 597 -11.67 -6.51 -3.50
N SER A 598 -12.95 -6.78 -3.25
CA SER A 598 -13.55 -8.13 -3.38
C SER A 598 -13.45 -8.63 -4.82
N HIS A 599 -13.77 -7.78 -5.79
CA HIS A 599 -13.60 -8.10 -7.21
C HIS A 599 -12.16 -8.45 -7.57
N LEU A 600 -11.19 -7.66 -7.11
CA LEU A 600 -9.77 -7.91 -7.38
C LEU A 600 -9.28 -9.20 -6.70
N HIS A 601 -9.82 -9.53 -5.54
CA HIS A 601 -9.60 -10.81 -4.89
C HIS A 601 -10.18 -11.97 -5.71
N ASP A 602 -11.40 -11.83 -6.24
CA ASP A 602 -12.01 -12.83 -7.11
C ASP A 602 -11.22 -13.04 -8.42
N ILE A 603 -10.65 -11.96 -8.99
CA ILE A 603 -9.72 -12.05 -10.15
C ILE A 603 -8.46 -12.84 -9.77
N SER A 604 -7.87 -12.51 -8.63
CA SER A 604 -6.71 -13.23 -8.10
C SER A 604 -7.01 -14.73 -7.89
N ALA A 605 -8.17 -15.04 -7.33
CA ALA A 605 -8.65 -16.40 -7.10
C ALA A 605 -9.06 -17.14 -8.38
N SER A 606 -9.47 -16.47 -9.46
CA SER A 606 -9.74 -17.12 -10.75
C SER A 606 -8.44 -17.46 -11.50
N MET A 607 -7.45 -16.55 -11.44
CA MET A 607 -6.09 -16.81 -11.91
C MET A 607 -5.48 -18.00 -11.14
N ALA A 608 -5.84 -18.17 -9.86
CA ALA A 608 -6.04 -19.44 -9.14
C ALA A 608 -5.97 -20.74 -9.95
N VAL A 609 -7.12 -20.96 -10.58
CA VAL A 609 -7.64 -22.24 -11.08
C VAL A 609 -7.25 -22.43 -12.55
N GLN A 610 -7.12 -21.32 -13.29
CA GLN A 610 -6.79 -21.34 -14.72
C GLN A 610 -5.34 -21.73 -15.04
N SER A 611 -4.39 -21.70 -14.08
CA SER A 611 -3.03 -22.19 -14.35
C SER A 611 -2.95 -23.72 -14.47
N TYR A 612 -4.05 -24.44 -14.23
CA TYR A 612 -4.13 -25.91 -14.26
C TYR A 612 -4.87 -26.50 -15.48
N PHE A 613 -5.59 -25.68 -16.26
CA PHE A 613 -6.32 -26.14 -17.45
C PHE A 613 -6.03 -25.22 -18.65
N GLU A 614 -5.83 -25.84 -19.80
CA GLU A 614 -5.27 -25.30 -21.04
C GLU A 614 -5.75 -23.89 -21.48
N LYS A 615 -4.81 -23.21 -22.15
CA LYS A 615 -4.97 -21.95 -22.90
C LYS A 615 -6.14 -22.04 -23.88
N ARG A 616 -7.31 -21.54 -23.49
CA ARG A 616 -8.34 -21.06 -24.43
C ARG A 616 -8.78 -19.66 -24.04
N LEU A 617 -8.90 -18.79 -25.05
CA LEU A 617 -9.44 -17.43 -24.97
C LEU A 617 -10.70 -17.42 -24.10
N VAL A 618 -10.66 -16.76 -22.93
CA VAL A 618 -11.87 -16.46 -22.18
C VAL A 618 -11.80 -15.03 -21.65
N LYS A 619 -12.77 -14.21 -22.06
CA LYS A 619 -13.05 -12.88 -21.51
C LYS A 619 -13.14 -13.00 -19.98
N THR A 620 -12.28 -12.30 -19.26
CA THR A 620 -12.32 -12.17 -17.80
C THR A 620 -13.56 -11.37 -17.38
N ASN A 621 -14.74 -11.95 -17.54
CA ASN A 621 -16.00 -11.37 -17.05
C ASN A 621 -16.22 -11.83 -15.60
N LEU A 622 -15.36 -11.37 -14.70
CA LEU A 622 -15.67 -11.26 -13.28
C LEU A 622 -16.37 -9.91 -13.07
N CYS A 623 -17.34 -9.84 -12.13
CA CYS A 623 -18.30 -8.74 -11.89
C CYS A 623 -18.41 -7.71 -13.04
N PRO A 624 -19.45 -7.76 -13.89
CA PRO A 624 -19.58 -6.83 -15.04
C PRO A 624 -19.60 -5.35 -14.61
N GLN A 625 -19.92 -5.08 -13.34
CA GLN A 625 -19.98 -3.75 -12.78
C GLN A 625 -18.64 -3.16 -12.35
N ALA A 626 -17.58 -3.97 -12.20
CA ALA A 626 -16.31 -3.52 -11.64
C ALA A 626 -15.66 -2.35 -12.41
N VAL A 627 -15.76 -2.35 -13.74
CA VAL A 627 -15.26 -1.24 -14.58
C VAL A 627 -16.05 0.05 -14.33
N HIS A 628 -17.36 -0.07 -14.09
CA HIS A 628 -18.21 1.06 -13.75
C HIS A 628 -17.95 1.55 -12.33
N VAL A 629 -17.72 0.65 -11.38
CA VAL A 629 -17.33 0.96 -10.00
C VAL A 629 -15.98 1.67 -9.95
N GLU A 630 -14.97 1.21 -10.71
CA GLU A 630 -13.68 1.88 -10.82
C GLU A 630 -13.83 3.33 -11.30
N LYS A 631 -14.62 3.56 -12.36
CA LYS A 631 -14.92 4.92 -12.87
C LYS A 631 -15.70 5.76 -11.85
N LEU A 632 -16.53 5.13 -11.03
CA LEU A 632 -17.31 5.79 -9.98
C LEU A 632 -16.42 6.33 -8.86
N GLN A 633 -15.33 5.65 -8.51
CA GLN A 633 -14.47 6.00 -7.37
C GLN A 633 -13.95 7.45 -7.41
N ARG A 634 -13.60 7.98 -8.60
CA ARG A 634 -13.15 9.38 -8.72
C ARG A 634 -14.25 10.38 -8.35
N LYS A 635 -15.49 10.12 -8.76
CA LYS A 635 -16.66 10.94 -8.40
C LYS A 635 -17.02 10.77 -6.93
N LEU A 636 -16.87 9.56 -6.40
CA LEU A 636 -17.08 9.26 -5.00
C LEU A 636 -16.10 10.05 -4.11
N LEU A 637 -14.82 10.11 -4.47
CA LEU A 637 -13.82 10.89 -3.74
C LEU A 637 -14.16 12.38 -3.67
N GLN A 638 -14.64 12.99 -4.77
CA GLN A 638 -15.12 14.38 -4.79
C GLN A 638 -16.34 14.59 -3.88
N CYS A 639 -17.22 13.60 -3.80
CA CYS A 639 -18.39 13.64 -2.92
C CYS A 639 -17.99 13.55 -1.44
N ILE A 640 -17.15 12.59 -1.05
CA ILE A 640 -16.79 12.34 0.36
C ILE A 640 -15.92 13.47 0.92
N THR A 641 -15.01 14.03 0.13
CA THR A 641 -14.22 15.20 0.56
C THR A 641 -15.10 16.41 0.90
N SER A 642 -16.29 16.53 0.29
CA SER A 642 -17.28 17.54 0.68
C SER A 642 -17.92 17.25 2.06
N PHE A 643 -18.09 15.96 2.42
CA PHE A 643 -18.58 15.54 3.74
C PHE A 643 -17.52 15.69 4.83
N GLU A 644 -16.24 15.51 4.50
CA GLU A 644 -15.13 15.77 5.42
C GLU A 644 -15.12 17.24 5.87
N GLY A 645 -15.34 18.16 4.94
CA GLY A 645 -15.48 19.60 5.24
C GLY A 645 -16.61 19.92 6.21
N CYS A 646 -17.65 19.08 6.31
CA CYS A 646 -18.73 19.24 7.28
C CYS A 646 -18.33 18.84 8.71
N ALA A 647 -17.28 18.04 8.86
CA ALA A 647 -16.81 17.55 10.16
C ALA A 647 -15.82 18.52 10.83
N GLY A 648 -14.99 19.23 10.06
CA GLY A 648 -13.77 19.89 10.57
C GLY A 648 -13.89 21.29 11.20
N SER A 649 -14.96 22.06 10.97
CA SER A 649 -15.07 23.44 11.51
C SER A 649 -16.05 23.55 12.68
N THR A 650 -15.58 24.16 13.78
CA THR A 650 -16.40 24.60 14.93
C THR A 650 -17.53 25.53 14.51
N GLU A 651 -17.35 26.24 13.39
CA GLU A 651 -18.31 27.17 12.77
C GLU A 651 -18.84 26.67 11.42
N SER A 652 -18.85 25.36 11.14
CA SER A 652 -19.42 24.89 9.87
C SER A 652 -20.90 25.33 9.80
N SER A 653 -21.20 26.32 8.96
CA SER A 653 -22.56 26.85 8.86
C SER A 653 -23.52 25.75 8.36
N GLN A 654 -24.79 25.85 8.75
CA GLN A 654 -25.83 24.95 8.25
C GLN A 654 -25.83 24.87 6.71
N LYS A 655 -25.48 25.96 6.02
CA LYS A 655 -25.30 26.04 4.56
C LYS A 655 -24.24 25.08 4.02
N SER A 656 -23.13 24.89 4.75
CA SER A 656 -22.08 23.95 4.33
C SER A 656 -22.57 22.50 4.38
N ARG A 657 -23.40 22.16 5.39
CA ARG A 657 -24.03 20.83 5.49
C ARG A 657 -25.10 20.62 4.42
N GLU A 658 -25.89 21.65 4.13
CA GLU A 658 -26.88 21.64 3.03
C GLU A 658 -26.19 21.38 1.69
N GLN A 659 -25.10 22.09 1.39
CA GLN A 659 -24.31 21.88 0.18
C GLN A 659 -23.73 20.46 0.07
N ALA A 660 -23.27 19.88 1.18
CA ALA A 660 -22.77 18.51 1.19
C ALA A 660 -23.90 17.50 0.90
N ILE A 661 -25.09 17.68 1.50
CA ILE A 661 -26.25 16.84 1.20
C ILE A 661 -26.66 16.97 -0.26
N GLU A 662 -26.68 18.18 -0.82
CA GLU A 662 -26.99 18.40 -2.23
C GLU A 662 -25.98 17.69 -3.15
N ARG A 663 -24.69 17.75 -2.84
CA ARG A 663 -23.66 17.01 -3.58
C ARG A 663 -23.82 15.49 -3.44
N ALA A 664 -24.17 14.98 -2.26
CA ALA A 664 -24.51 13.57 -2.09
C ALA A 664 -25.72 13.18 -2.93
N LEU A 665 -26.79 13.97 -2.92
CA LEU A 665 -27.97 13.72 -3.75
C LEU A 665 -27.62 13.74 -5.25
N GLN A 666 -26.76 14.66 -5.70
CA GLN A 666 -26.26 14.68 -7.07
C GLN A 666 -25.46 13.41 -7.40
N PHE A 667 -24.61 12.95 -6.49
CA PHE A 667 -23.86 11.72 -6.64
C PHE A 667 -24.77 10.48 -6.69
N LEU A 668 -25.72 10.36 -5.77
CA LEU A 668 -26.67 9.23 -5.68
C LEU A 668 -27.60 9.15 -6.89
N ASN A 669 -27.94 10.29 -7.49
CA ASN A 669 -28.77 10.33 -8.70
C ASN A 669 -27.92 10.32 -9.99
N SER A 670 -26.59 10.17 -9.88
CA SER A 670 -25.73 10.22 -11.05
C SER A 670 -25.90 8.99 -11.94
N LYS A 671 -25.84 9.19 -13.26
CA LYS A 671 -25.78 8.10 -14.25
C LYS A 671 -24.62 7.14 -13.99
N ALA A 672 -23.53 7.64 -13.38
CA ALA A 672 -22.38 6.81 -13.03
C ALA A 672 -22.70 5.80 -11.94
N LEU A 673 -23.44 6.20 -10.90
CA LEU A 673 -23.87 5.26 -9.85
C LEU A 673 -24.89 4.26 -10.40
N GLN A 674 -25.82 4.71 -11.23
CA GLN A 674 -26.80 3.83 -11.88
C GLN A 674 -26.14 2.81 -12.80
N ALA A 675 -25.07 3.21 -13.51
CA ALA A 675 -24.29 2.30 -14.34
C ALA A 675 -23.42 1.34 -13.52
N ALA A 676 -22.96 1.73 -12.32
CA ALA A 676 -22.15 0.89 -11.45
C ALA A 676 -22.97 -0.11 -10.62
N PHE A 677 -24.21 0.23 -10.30
CA PHE A 677 -25.12 -0.67 -9.60
C PHE A 677 -26.47 -0.50 -10.29
N PRO A 678 -26.87 -1.33 -11.27
CA PRO A 678 -28.16 -1.21 -11.96
C PRO A 678 -29.35 -1.54 -11.04
N LEU A 679 -30.57 -1.33 -11.54
CA LEU A 679 -31.80 -1.68 -10.81
C LEU A 679 -32.11 -3.17 -10.93
#